data_AF-A0A1I2BQJ6-F1
#
_entry.id   AF-A0A1I2BQJ6-F1
#
_cell.length_a   1.000
_cell.length_b   1.000
_cell.length_c   1.000
_cell.angle_alpha   90.00
_cell.angle_beta   90.00
_cell.angle_gamma   90.00
#
_symmetry.space_group_name_H-M   'P 1'
#
loop_
_entity.id
_entity.type
_entity.pdbx_description
1 polymer ?
#
loop_
_entity_poly.entity_id
_entity_poly.type
_entity_poly.pdbx_seq_one_letter_code
_entity_poly.pdbx_strand_id
1 'polypeptide(L)'
;MKKAFFKKRVYTLMLAVIMVLATAVPAFAIENEANTWDWLNFRGNDENNGVVYFPELPEVPDPNEPKYNPPTGGDATLKWASKNGEGWAACPTPPIIKGNFIFTAQGTRMLKLNKDTGELISESPANDQLAGNVGYAMNNMVYVNGDTAADDMIIVQIGNGQIQAVNANTLATLWKTDTANGVGAGINGQTISPLTAKKIGNTTYVYTGTWGGESSAYYCVTADMQNVNQSTKTKAVLWKHKDEGVTFYWAGAYVNTNYIAYGSDNGKLYTKNPTTGAGISEVAVNGQVRSTPVFVEDNTSGAGTLYFTTKTSPGSGSQGQLCKVSVASDGTLSDPVKVTLSGMATGTPIVHNGKVYVGVCGTSQFSPTSGHAFKVFNASTLAEVSTVSSPGYPQAAGLLAKIGTQNPYVYFTYNAPPGGMKVFQDNGAATQTASDLYLPDTDKQQYCISTIIADDKGTLYYKNDSCYIFAVTRVQEYTDEMLSGMQVTSSAGNVTLTPEFNTTKTEYKAKLPANATDVKFNLTLGQGATATIDGEAYVPGTTHTLSVPSFERNVTIKVTRAGTTKTYKVYACKNNKNPNLKTMTLKSPSGTELAVTPGLAPDVLDYEAAWTDSASILYVNLTLYAEQSNANITVREIENASVQHTPYTPNWRIGFRASNVDAKVKIKVTVPGGISKEYTLKLPRALNQ
;
A
#
# COMPACT_ATOMS: atom_id res chain seq x y z
N MET A 1 53.44 37.05 -25.15
CA MET A 1 54.20 36.08 -24.30
C MET A 1 53.19 35.31 -23.46
N LYS A 2 53.29 34.03 -23.07
CA LYS A 2 54.07 32.79 -23.38
C LYS A 2 53.27 31.70 -22.59
N LYS A 3 52.89 30.47 -22.99
CA LYS A 3 52.92 29.57 -24.17
C LYS A 3 51.64 28.67 -24.05
N ALA A 4 51.25 27.67 -24.86
CA ALA A 4 51.34 27.32 -26.29
C ALA A 4 51.18 25.77 -26.44
N PHE A 5 50.13 25.28 -27.15
CA PHE A 5 49.99 23.91 -27.72
C PHE A 5 49.92 22.68 -26.75
N PHE A 6 49.57 21.43 -27.14
CA PHE A 6 49.38 20.75 -28.46
C PHE A 6 48.09 19.87 -28.53
N LYS A 7 47.93 19.00 -29.54
CA LYS A 7 46.71 18.24 -29.94
C LYS A 7 46.92 16.70 -30.14
N LYS A 8 45.82 15.91 -30.02
CA LYS A 8 45.56 14.55 -30.63
C LYS A 8 46.38 13.36 -30.02
N ARG A 9 46.06 12.05 -30.17
CA ARG A 9 45.07 11.23 -30.95
C ARG A 9 44.81 9.89 -30.19
N VAL A 10 43.59 9.35 -30.03
CA VAL A 10 42.83 8.30 -30.80
C VAL A 10 43.41 6.86 -30.81
N TYR A 11 42.50 5.85 -30.70
CA TYR A 11 42.63 4.36 -30.81
C TYR A 11 42.99 3.56 -29.52
N THR A 12 42.64 2.26 -29.33
CA THR A 12 41.37 1.49 -29.60
C THR A 12 41.48 0.02 -29.12
N LEU A 13 40.38 -0.52 -28.57
CA LEU A 13 40.04 -1.95 -28.31
C LEU A 13 40.81 -2.79 -27.26
N MET A 14 40.10 -3.85 -26.83
CA MET A 14 40.51 -5.06 -26.11
C MET A 14 40.88 -4.97 -24.62
N LEU A 15 39.86 -5.17 -23.76
CA LEU A 15 39.84 -6.35 -22.90
C LEU A 15 38.39 -6.70 -22.51
N ALA A 16 37.80 -7.64 -23.24
CA ALA A 16 36.56 -8.29 -22.84
C ALA A 16 36.90 -9.58 -22.09
N VAL A 17 36.56 -9.66 -20.81
CA VAL A 17 36.17 -10.84 -20.01
C VAL A 17 35.98 -10.34 -18.57
N ILE A 18 34.72 -10.20 -18.17
CA ILE A 18 34.12 -10.34 -16.82
C ILE A 18 32.61 -10.11 -17.01
N MET A 19 31.96 -11.14 -17.56
CA MET A 19 30.70 -11.64 -16.99
C MET A 19 31.13 -12.87 -16.16
N VAL A 20 30.44 -13.34 -15.11
CA VAL A 20 29.02 -13.25 -14.72
C VAL A 20 28.96 -12.93 -13.20
N LEU A 21 27.77 -12.93 -12.59
CA LEU A 21 27.48 -12.78 -11.14
C LEU A 21 27.34 -11.35 -10.60
N ALA A 22 26.70 -10.46 -11.38
CA ALA A 22 25.77 -9.53 -10.77
C ALA A 22 24.45 -10.28 -10.51
N THR A 23 24.14 -10.59 -9.24
CA THR A 23 22.80 -11.02 -8.86
C THR A 23 21.83 -9.87 -9.11
N ALA A 24 20.70 -10.15 -9.76
CA ALA A 24 19.70 -9.14 -10.03
C ALA A 24 19.01 -8.70 -8.73
N VAL A 25 19.50 -7.61 -8.12
CA VAL A 25 18.74 -6.86 -7.13
C VAL A 25 17.48 -6.37 -7.84
N PRO A 26 16.26 -6.66 -7.33
CA PRO A 26 15.05 -6.13 -7.94
C PRO A 26 15.11 -4.61 -7.91
N ALA A 27 14.82 -3.98 -9.07
CA ALA A 27 14.75 -2.54 -9.15
C ALA A 27 13.54 -2.05 -8.36
N PHE A 28 13.76 -1.67 -7.10
CA PHE A 28 12.75 -1.00 -6.29
C PHE A 28 12.32 0.27 -7.03
N ALA A 29 11.04 0.33 -7.41
CA ALA A 29 10.46 1.53 -7.92
C ALA A 29 10.53 2.60 -6.82
N ILE A 30 11.26 3.68 -7.08
CA ILE A 30 11.17 4.89 -6.26
C ILE A 30 9.81 5.49 -6.61
N GLU A 31 8.84 5.32 -5.72
CA GLU A 31 7.52 5.92 -5.87
C GLU A 31 7.64 7.45 -5.90
N ASN A 32 6.75 8.12 -6.65
CA ASN A 32 6.71 9.58 -6.68
C ASN A 32 6.48 10.14 -5.27
N GLU A 33 7.22 11.20 -4.91
CA GLU A 33 6.97 11.98 -3.69
C GLU A 33 5.63 12.73 -3.80
N ALA A 34 4.54 12.06 -3.42
CA ALA A 34 3.19 12.62 -3.36
C ALA A 34 2.83 12.90 -1.90
N ASN A 35 2.69 14.19 -1.55
CA ASN A 35 2.11 14.75 -0.31
C ASN A 35 2.12 13.79 0.91
N THR A 36 3.28 13.65 1.55
CA THR A 36 3.45 12.78 2.72
C THR A 36 2.80 13.38 3.97
N TRP A 37 1.48 13.21 4.11
CA TRP A 37 0.79 13.37 5.40
C TRP A 37 1.22 12.22 6.32
N ASP A 38 2.35 12.44 6.98
CA ASP A 38 2.91 11.50 7.95
C ASP A 38 2.15 11.57 9.29
N TRP A 39 2.09 10.44 10.00
CA TRP A 39 1.62 10.38 11.39
C TRP A 39 2.69 9.72 12.24
N LEU A 40 3.67 10.51 12.68
CA LEU A 40 4.95 10.03 13.22
C LEU A 40 4.94 9.69 14.71
N ASN A 41 3.90 10.05 15.47
CA ASN A 41 3.88 9.95 16.93
C ASN A 41 2.48 9.60 17.49
N PHE A 42 2.31 9.66 18.81
CA PHE A 42 1.06 9.38 19.54
C PHE A 42 -0.18 10.17 19.04
N ARG A 43 -0.03 11.39 18.52
CA ARG A 43 -1.16 12.31 18.20
C ARG A 43 -1.05 13.07 16.88
N GLY A 44 0.02 12.86 16.10
CA GLY A 44 0.28 13.52 14.83
C GLY A 44 0.96 14.90 14.93
N ASN A 45 1.22 15.39 16.16
CA ASN A 45 1.85 16.68 16.44
C ASN A 45 2.53 16.68 17.82
N ASP A 46 3.25 17.75 18.16
CA ASP A 46 4.01 17.85 19.41
C ASP A 46 3.15 18.35 20.59
N GLU A 47 2.01 18.98 20.29
CA GLU A 47 1.03 19.54 21.23
C GLU A 47 0.14 18.46 21.87
N ASN A 48 0.24 17.21 21.39
CA ASN A 48 -0.61 16.07 21.72
C ASN A 48 -2.12 16.24 21.38
N ASN A 49 -2.46 17.26 20.60
CA ASN A 49 -3.84 17.62 20.32
C ASN A 49 -4.34 16.90 19.05
N GLY A 50 -5.17 15.87 19.20
CA GLY A 50 -5.67 15.06 18.07
C GLY A 50 -6.70 15.79 17.20
N VAL A 51 -6.25 16.81 16.46
CA VAL A 51 -7.05 17.65 15.56
C VAL A 51 -6.43 17.61 14.16
N VAL A 52 -7.25 17.30 13.16
CA VAL A 52 -6.87 17.27 11.74
C VAL A 52 -7.81 18.10 10.88
N TYR A 53 -7.29 18.66 9.78
CA TYR A 53 -8.00 19.62 8.92
C TYR A 53 -8.08 19.12 7.48
N PHE A 54 -9.29 18.96 6.96
CA PHE A 54 -9.53 18.46 5.61
C PHE A 54 -10.40 19.43 4.81
N PRO A 55 -10.27 19.47 3.47
CA PRO A 55 -11.19 20.23 2.63
C PRO A 55 -12.62 19.67 2.71
N GLU A 56 -13.60 20.52 2.43
CA GLU A 56 -14.92 20.06 1.97
C GLU A 56 -14.77 19.37 0.61
N LEU A 57 -15.61 18.35 0.34
CA LEU A 57 -15.73 17.83 -1.02
C LEU A 57 -16.50 18.86 -1.87
N PRO A 58 -16.18 19.00 -3.17
CA PRO A 58 -16.96 19.87 -4.05
C PRO A 58 -18.42 19.41 -4.12
N GLU A 59 -19.35 20.37 -4.21
CA GLU A 59 -20.81 20.14 -4.24
C GLU A 59 -21.25 19.22 -5.38
N VAL A 60 -20.53 19.26 -6.50
CA VAL A 60 -20.55 18.23 -7.54
C VAL A 60 -19.20 17.50 -7.49
N PRO A 61 -19.14 16.25 -6.98
CA PRO A 61 -17.93 15.45 -7.02
C PRO A 61 -17.53 15.12 -8.46
N ASP A 62 -16.28 15.39 -8.84
CA ASP A 62 -15.70 14.73 -10.01
C ASP A 62 -15.46 13.24 -9.64
N PRO A 63 -16.06 12.27 -10.34
CA PRO A 63 -15.86 10.84 -10.05
C PRO A 63 -14.42 10.34 -10.29
N ASN A 64 -13.54 11.20 -10.83
CA ASN A 64 -12.11 10.90 -11.04
C ASN A 64 -11.21 11.50 -9.94
N GLU A 65 -11.67 12.52 -9.19
CA GLU A 65 -10.90 13.08 -8.07
C GLU A 65 -11.09 12.23 -6.80
N PRO A 66 -10.01 11.89 -6.06
CA PRO A 66 -10.15 11.18 -4.80
C PRO A 66 -10.91 12.01 -3.75
N LYS A 67 -11.83 11.38 -3.01
CA LYS A 67 -12.49 12.04 -1.87
C LYS A 67 -11.48 12.20 -0.71
N TYR A 68 -10.92 13.40 -0.53
CA TYR A 68 -9.87 13.72 0.46
C TYR A 68 -10.39 14.16 1.83
N ASN A 69 -11.31 13.43 2.45
CA ASN A 69 -11.67 13.65 3.87
C ASN A 69 -12.27 12.41 4.55
N PRO A 70 -12.15 12.30 5.90
CA PRO A 70 -12.62 11.13 6.64
C PRO A 70 -14.11 10.84 6.44
N PRO A 71 -14.51 9.56 6.52
CA PRO A 71 -15.93 9.19 6.50
C PRO A 71 -16.72 9.86 7.62
N THR A 72 -18.01 10.02 7.36
CA THR A 72 -19.02 10.49 8.31
C THR A 72 -19.98 9.35 8.67
N GLY A 73 -20.94 9.60 9.56
CA GLY A 73 -21.89 8.58 9.97
C GLY A 73 -22.79 8.15 8.82
N GLY A 74 -22.56 6.96 8.26
CA GLY A 74 -23.35 6.37 7.17
C GLY A 74 -22.62 6.18 5.83
N ASP A 75 -21.45 6.80 5.62
CA ASP A 75 -20.68 6.67 4.38
C ASP A 75 -19.25 6.15 4.60
N ALA A 76 -19.07 5.36 5.65
CA ALA A 76 -17.84 4.63 5.97
C ALA A 76 -17.81 3.22 5.35
N THR A 77 -16.63 2.74 5.00
CA THR A 77 -16.40 1.34 4.60
C THR A 77 -15.02 0.84 5.05
N LEU A 78 -14.88 -0.48 5.17
CA LEU A 78 -13.60 -1.10 5.45
C LEU A 78 -12.74 -1.10 4.16
N LYS A 79 -11.61 -0.41 4.19
CA LYS A 79 -10.58 -0.43 3.13
C LYS A 79 -9.82 -1.76 3.15
N TRP A 80 -9.40 -2.17 4.35
CA TRP A 80 -8.78 -3.47 4.64
C TRP A 80 -8.75 -3.72 6.16
N ALA A 81 -8.56 -4.99 6.56
CA ALA A 81 -8.24 -5.39 7.93
C ALA A 81 -7.10 -6.42 7.92
N SER A 82 -6.08 -6.23 8.76
CA SER A 82 -4.84 -7.01 8.77
C SER A 82 -4.59 -7.61 10.16
N LYS A 83 -4.69 -8.94 10.30
CA LYS A 83 -4.46 -9.68 11.55
C LYS A 83 -2.96 -9.88 11.75
N ASN A 84 -2.40 -9.30 12.82
CA ASN A 84 -0.96 -9.27 13.04
C ASN A 84 -0.49 -10.02 14.30
N GLY A 85 -1.40 -10.62 15.07
CA GLY A 85 -1.13 -11.46 16.24
C GLY A 85 -2.32 -12.35 16.61
N GLU A 86 -2.24 -13.08 17.73
CA GLU A 86 -3.32 -13.97 18.19
C GLU A 86 -3.59 -13.84 19.69
N GLY A 87 -4.84 -13.55 20.05
CA GLY A 87 -5.27 -13.35 21.44
C GLY A 87 -4.94 -11.96 21.99
N TRP A 88 -5.84 -11.41 22.80
CA TRP A 88 -5.82 -10.02 23.31
C TRP A 88 -4.50 -9.58 23.98
N ALA A 89 -3.72 -10.51 24.53
CA ALA A 89 -2.43 -10.23 25.15
C ALA A 89 -1.26 -10.06 24.16
N ALA A 90 -1.45 -10.35 22.86
CA ALA A 90 -0.42 -10.31 21.81
C ALA A 90 -0.82 -9.41 20.63
N CYS A 91 -1.45 -8.27 20.94
CA CYS A 91 -1.90 -7.28 19.98
C CYS A 91 -0.75 -6.58 19.23
N PRO A 92 -1.02 -6.04 18.03
CA PRO A 92 -0.18 -5.01 17.42
C PRO A 92 -0.33 -3.68 18.16
N THR A 93 0.73 -2.85 18.16
CA THR A 93 0.66 -1.45 18.61
C THR A 93 -0.21 -0.61 17.68
N PRO A 94 -0.91 0.42 18.20
CA PRO A 94 -1.48 1.48 17.39
C PRO A 94 -0.48 1.97 16.34
N PRO A 95 -0.88 2.05 15.06
CA PRO A 95 0.04 2.30 13.96
C PRO A 95 0.66 3.71 14.01
N ILE A 96 1.73 3.89 13.24
CA ILE A 96 2.25 5.17 12.77
C ILE A 96 2.37 5.13 11.24
N ILE A 97 2.30 6.28 10.57
CA ILE A 97 2.34 6.40 9.10
C ILE A 97 3.58 7.20 8.69
N LYS A 98 4.32 6.69 7.69
CA LYS A 98 5.38 7.40 6.98
C LYS A 98 5.21 7.16 5.47
N GLY A 99 4.82 8.19 4.72
CA GLY A 99 4.52 8.10 3.29
C GLY A 99 3.46 7.02 2.97
N ASN A 100 3.87 5.99 2.21
CA ASN A 100 3.02 4.86 1.81
C ASN A 100 3.10 3.64 2.75
N PHE A 101 3.76 3.80 3.91
CA PHE A 101 3.97 2.71 4.87
C PHE A 101 3.27 2.97 6.21
N ILE A 102 2.70 1.90 6.75
CA ILE A 102 2.30 1.81 8.15
C ILE A 102 3.37 1.01 8.89
N PHE A 103 3.75 1.46 10.08
CA PHE A 103 4.57 0.69 11.00
C PHE A 103 3.79 0.35 12.27
N THR A 104 3.96 -0.89 12.73
CA THR A 104 3.44 -1.41 13.98
C THR A 104 4.44 -2.41 14.57
N ALA A 105 4.25 -2.83 15.81
CA ALA A 105 5.02 -3.89 16.44
C ALA A 105 4.08 -4.87 17.16
N GLN A 106 4.40 -6.16 17.10
CA GLN A 106 3.60 -7.23 17.71
C GLN A 106 4.52 -8.29 18.30
N GLY A 107 4.31 -8.65 19.57
CA GLY A 107 5.21 -9.55 20.28
C GLY A 107 6.63 -8.97 20.31
N THR A 108 7.57 -9.65 19.65
CA THR A 108 8.97 -9.22 19.43
C THR A 108 9.25 -8.75 18.00
N ARG A 109 8.24 -8.68 17.13
CA ARG A 109 8.39 -8.33 15.70
C ARG A 109 8.07 -6.86 15.47
N MET A 110 8.93 -6.15 14.76
CA MET A 110 8.58 -4.90 14.06
C MET A 110 8.01 -5.24 12.70
N LEU A 111 6.92 -4.57 12.28
CA LEU A 111 6.22 -4.85 11.02
C LEU A 111 6.07 -3.55 10.21
N LYS A 112 6.38 -3.63 8.91
CA LYS A 112 6.14 -2.58 7.90
C LYS A 112 5.07 -3.08 6.94
N LEU A 113 3.93 -2.41 6.93
CA LEU A 113 2.75 -2.73 6.12
C LEU A 113 2.54 -1.69 5.01
N ASN A 114 1.87 -2.08 3.93
CA ASN A 114 1.40 -1.15 2.90
C ASN A 114 0.22 -0.30 3.42
N LYS A 115 0.26 1.04 3.30
CA LYS A 115 -0.80 1.95 3.76
C LYS A 115 -2.14 1.74 3.05
N ASP A 116 -2.10 1.38 1.76
CA ASP A 116 -3.29 1.24 0.92
C ASP A 116 -3.86 -0.19 0.88
N THR A 117 -3.08 -1.25 1.13
CA THR A 117 -3.57 -2.66 1.14
C THR A 117 -3.53 -3.38 2.49
N GLY A 118 -2.73 -2.91 3.46
CA GLY A 118 -2.57 -3.57 4.77
C GLY A 118 -1.70 -4.84 4.77
N GLU A 119 -1.11 -5.18 3.61
CA GLU A 119 -0.24 -6.33 3.42
C GLU A 119 1.15 -6.10 4.05
N LEU A 120 1.79 -7.17 4.53
CA LEU A 120 3.13 -7.13 5.10
C LEU A 120 4.18 -6.96 3.98
N ILE A 121 4.97 -5.89 4.06
CA ILE A 121 6.09 -5.61 3.15
C ILE A 121 7.39 -6.19 3.72
N SER A 122 7.66 -5.95 5.00
CA SER A 122 8.83 -6.49 5.70
C SER A 122 8.62 -6.55 7.22
N GLU A 123 9.42 -7.36 7.90
CA GLU A 123 9.50 -7.41 9.36
C GLU A 123 10.95 -7.37 9.84
N SER A 124 11.16 -7.13 11.14
CA SER A 124 12.48 -7.20 11.80
C SER A 124 13.16 -8.54 11.53
N PRO A 125 14.46 -8.57 11.16
CA PRO A 125 15.17 -9.82 10.86
C PRO A 125 15.04 -10.86 11.97
N ALA A 126 14.88 -12.14 11.60
CA ALA A 126 14.65 -13.23 12.55
C ALA A 126 15.77 -13.40 13.61
N ASN A 127 16.98 -12.91 13.31
CA ASN A 127 18.15 -12.90 14.20
C ASN A 127 18.41 -11.54 14.90
N ASP A 128 17.55 -10.54 14.71
CA ASP A 128 17.71 -9.18 15.29
C ASP A 128 16.35 -8.54 15.65
N GLN A 129 15.41 -9.38 16.12
CA GLN A 129 14.10 -8.99 16.65
C GLN A 129 14.18 -8.06 17.87
N LEU A 130 13.03 -7.51 18.29
CA LEU A 130 12.92 -6.75 19.53
C LEU A 130 13.35 -7.60 20.73
N ALA A 131 14.22 -7.06 21.57
CA ALA A 131 14.83 -7.79 22.69
C ALA A 131 13.90 -7.96 23.90
N GLY A 132 12.65 -7.53 23.77
CA GLY A 132 11.57 -7.67 24.72
C GLY A 132 10.21 -7.54 24.01
N ASN A 133 9.15 -8.02 24.65
CA ASN A 133 7.81 -8.02 24.08
C ASN A 133 7.12 -6.65 24.28
N VAL A 134 6.36 -6.17 23.29
CA VAL A 134 5.55 -4.93 23.35
C VAL A 134 4.29 -5.05 24.25
N GLY A 135 3.97 -6.26 24.70
CA GLY A 135 2.89 -6.56 25.64
C GLY A 135 1.50 -6.25 25.06
N TYR A 136 0.64 -5.64 25.88
CA TYR A 136 -0.72 -5.22 25.48
C TYR A 136 -0.76 -4.16 24.37
N ALA A 137 0.39 -3.58 24.02
CA ALA A 137 0.56 -2.72 22.86
C ALA A 137 -0.45 -1.56 22.83
N MET A 138 -0.43 -0.73 23.88
CA MET A 138 -1.44 0.31 24.14
C MET A 138 -1.14 1.67 23.49
N ASN A 139 0.13 1.95 23.17
CA ASN A 139 0.59 3.24 22.66
C ASN A 139 1.20 3.10 21.26
N ASN A 140 1.14 4.17 20.47
CA ASN A 140 1.90 4.28 19.23
C ASN A 140 3.41 4.25 19.51
N MET A 141 4.17 3.88 18.48
CA MET A 141 5.61 4.08 18.41
C MET A 141 5.92 5.55 18.09
N VAL A 142 7.19 5.94 18.06
CA VAL A 142 7.61 7.24 17.52
C VAL A 142 8.65 7.07 16.42
N TYR A 143 8.43 7.75 15.29
CA TYR A 143 9.39 7.86 14.20
C TYR A 143 10.29 9.07 14.44
N VAL A 144 11.59 8.88 14.28
CA VAL A 144 12.59 9.96 14.34
C VAL A 144 13.27 10.02 12.98
N ASN A 145 13.04 11.10 12.24
CA ASN A 145 13.78 11.37 11.00
C ASN A 145 15.24 11.69 11.36
N GLY A 146 16.18 11.07 10.66
CA GLY A 146 17.61 11.29 10.82
C GLY A 146 18.12 12.50 10.03
N ASP A 147 19.44 12.59 9.84
CA ASP A 147 20.04 13.58 8.93
C ASP A 147 20.01 13.08 7.46
N THR A 148 19.86 11.76 7.24
CA THR A 148 19.44 11.17 5.96
C THR A 148 18.35 10.12 6.19
N ALA A 149 17.60 9.77 5.13
CA ALA A 149 16.60 8.71 5.19
C ALA A 149 17.16 7.31 5.51
N ALA A 150 18.48 7.11 5.43
CA ALA A 150 19.14 5.88 5.88
C ALA A 150 19.31 5.83 7.41
N ASP A 151 19.36 7.00 8.07
CA ASP A 151 19.51 7.16 9.52
C ASP A 151 18.17 7.22 10.27
N ASP A 152 17.06 7.31 9.52
CA ASP A 152 15.69 7.26 10.04
C ASP A 152 15.47 6.03 10.94
N MET A 153 14.81 6.24 12.07
CA MET A 153 14.61 5.21 13.09
C MET A 153 13.22 5.24 13.70
N ILE A 154 12.76 4.07 14.15
CA ILE A 154 11.49 3.89 14.86
C ILE A 154 11.80 3.41 16.27
N ILE A 155 11.22 4.07 17.25
CA ILE A 155 11.43 3.77 18.67
C ILE A 155 10.14 3.20 19.24
N VAL A 156 10.27 2.03 19.86
CA VAL A 156 9.16 1.19 20.35
C VAL A 156 9.33 0.87 21.83
N GLN A 157 8.22 0.74 22.54
CA GLN A 157 8.19 0.31 23.95
C GLN A 157 8.26 -1.21 24.04
N ILE A 158 9.13 -1.71 24.91
CA ILE A 158 9.24 -3.14 25.22
C ILE A 158 9.20 -3.35 26.74
N GLY A 159 9.05 -4.60 27.20
CA GLY A 159 9.02 -4.94 28.62
C GLY A 159 10.26 -4.50 29.43
N ASN A 160 10.18 -4.68 30.76
CA ASN A 160 11.25 -4.41 31.73
C ASN A 160 11.74 -2.95 31.76
N GLY A 161 10.84 -2.00 31.56
CA GLY A 161 11.13 -0.57 31.55
C GLY A 161 11.90 -0.04 30.34
N GLN A 162 12.15 -0.88 29.31
CA GLN A 162 13.01 -0.53 28.17
C GLN A 162 12.24 0.08 26.97
N ILE A 163 12.95 0.91 26.22
CA ILE A 163 12.60 1.25 24.83
C ILE A 163 13.73 0.80 23.90
N GLN A 164 13.38 0.52 22.65
CA GLN A 164 14.31 0.03 21.63
C GLN A 164 14.12 0.81 20.33
N ALA A 165 15.22 1.22 19.71
CA ALA A 165 15.27 1.83 18.40
C ALA A 165 15.64 0.78 17.34
N VAL A 166 14.90 0.77 16.24
CA VAL A 166 15.23 0.04 15.02
C VAL A 166 15.41 1.01 13.86
N ASN A 167 16.20 0.64 12.87
CA ASN A 167 16.30 1.39 11.62
C ASN A 167 14.97 1.31 10.83
N ALA A 168 14.47 2.42 10.32
CA ALA A 168 13.15 2.49 9.68
C ALA A 168 13.06 1.75 8.33
N ASN A 169 14.21 1.47 7.69
CA ASN A 169 14.26 0.75 6.42
C ASN A 169 14.48 -0.75 6.59
N THR A 170 15.44 -1.15 7.44
CA THR A 170 15.81 -2.56 7.62
C THR A 170 15.09 -3.25 8.77
N LEU A 171 14.43 -2.49 9.65
CA LEU A 171 13.81 -2.97 10.90
C LEU A 171 14.78 -3.71 11.85
N ALA A 172 16.09 -3.58 11.62
CA ALA A 172 17.15 -4.12 12.46
C ALA A 172 17.40 -3.22 13.67
N THR A 173 17.85 -3.82 14.78
CA THR A 173 18.06 -3.13 16.05
C THR A 173 19.28 -2.21 16.00
N LEU A 174 19.07 -0.93 16.31
CA LEU A 174 20.14 0.05 16.49
C LEU A 174 20.65 0.04 17.93
N TRP A 175 19.73 0.26 18.89
CA TRP A 175 20.03 0.24 20.32
C TRP A 175 18.77 0.00 21.17
N LYS A 176 18.95 -0.44 22.41
CA LYS A 176 17.93 -0.45 23.48
C LYS A 176 18.45 0.23 24.74
N THR A 177 17.58 0.70 25.61
CA THR A 177 18.01 1.39 26.86
C THR A 177 18.64 0.44 27.86
N ASP A 178 19.78 0.80 28.44
CA ASP A 178 20.39 0.08 29.55
C ASP A 178 19.54 0.22 30.83
N THR A 179 19.30 -0.88 31.54
CA THR A 179 18.54 -0.94 32.80
C THR A 179 19.39 -1.31 34.03
N ALA A 180 20.65 -1.69 33.79
CA ALA A 180 21.56 -2.21 34.81
C ALA A 180 22.63 -1.17 35.19
N ASN A 181 23.07 -0.34 34.24
CA ASN A 181 24.23 0.53 34.40
C ASN A 181 23.88 2.03 34.49
N GLY A 182 24.69 2.78 35.26
CA GLY A 182 24.64 4.23 35.31
C GLY A 182 23.27 4.81 35.65
N VAL A 183 22.85 5.85 34.94
CA VAL A 183 21.51 6.46 35.13
C VAL A 183 20.39 5.48 34.80
N GLY A 184 20.61 4.48 33.94
CA GLY A 184 19.63 3.44 33.59
C GLY A 184 19.30 2.49 34.74
N ALA A 185 20.19 2.34 35.71
CA ALA A 185 20.02 1.41 36.84
C ALA A 185 18.67 1.60 37.56
N GLY A 186 17.81 0.57 37.52
CA GLY A 186 16.54 0.56 38.25
C GLY A 186 15.41 1.39 37.62
N ILE A 187 15.45 1.62 36.30
CA ILE A 187 14.23 1.73 35.49
C ILE A 187 13.70 0.30 35.26
N ASN A 188 12.44 0.02 35.61
CA ASN A 188 11.86 -1.31 35.46
C ASN A 188 10.32 -1.24 35.37
N GLY A 189 9.65 -2.40 35.26
CA GLY A 189 8.20 -2.53 35.18
C GLY A 189 7.68 -2.51 33.74
N GLN A 190 6.43 -2.10 33.57
CA GLN A 190 5.80 -1.92 32.25
C GLN A 190 6.17 -0.55 31.67
N THR A 191 6.78 -0.53 30.49
CA THR A 191 7.01 0.70 29.71
C THR A 191 5.70 1.05 29.01
N ILE A 192 4.94 2.00 29.56
CA ILE A 192 3.53 2.16 29.16
C ILE A 192 2.98 3.59 29.19
N SER A 193 3.76 4.61 29.54
CA SER A 193 3.41 6.00 29.17
C SER A 193 3.68 6.24 27.68
N PRO A 194 2.83 6.94 26.92
CA PRO A 194 3.11 7.29 25.52
C PRO A 194 4.51 7.88 25.27
N LEU A 195 5.10 7.50 24.14
CA LEU A 195 6.41 8.00 23.69
C LEU A 195 6.27 9.41 23.12
N THR A 196 7.06 10.34 23.67
CA THR A 196 7.26 11.67 23.09
C THR A 196 8.70 11.80 22.61
N ALA A 197 8.93 12.34 21.41
CA ALA A 197 10.25 12.70 20.92
C ALA A 197 10.27 14.18 20.53
N LYS A 198 11.39 14.89 20.80
CA LYS A 198 11.57 16.30 20.43
C LYS A 198 12.99 16.57 19.96
N LYS A 199 13.18 17.21 18.80
CA LYS A 199 14.49 17.72 18.37
C LYS A 199 14.75 19.07 19.05
N ILE A 200 15.83 19.16 19.81
CA ILE A 200 16.26 20.37 20.54
C ILE A 200 17.70 20.64 20.12
N GLY A 201 17.91 21.73 19.37
CA GLY A 201 19.15 21.91 18.60
C GLY A 201 19.32 20.77 17.59
N ASN A 202 20.48 20.13 17.59
CA ASN A 202 20.78 19.03 16.65
C ASN A 202 20.38 17.64 17.20
N THR A 203 20.01 17.51 18.48
CA THR A 203 19.74 16.23 19.14
C THR A 203 18.24 15.99 19.28
N THR A 204 17.77 14.82 18.88
CA THR A 204 16.42 14.34 19.23
C THR A 204 16.47 13.63 20.58
N TYR A 205 15.66 14.12 21.52
CA TYR A 205 15.46 13.54 22.84
C TYR A 205 14.15 12.76 22.88
N VAL A 206 14.10 11.67 23.65
CA VAL A 206 13.00 10.71 23.65
C VAL A 206 12.62 10.36 25.08
N TYR A 207 11.33 10.46 25.39
CA TYR A 207 10.80 10.46 26.75
C TYR A 207 9.73 9.38 26.94
N THR A 208 9.75 8.73 28.12
CA THR A 208 8.73 7.76 28.53
C THR A 208 8.72 7.60 30.05
N GLY A 209 7.63 7.04 30.56
CA GLY A 209 7.44 6.61 31.94
C GLY A 209 7.16 5.11 32.06
N THR A 210 7.56 4.53 33.17
CA THR A 210 7.30 3.12 33.52
C THR A 210 6.37 2.98 34.73
N TRP A 211 5.72 1.82 34.83
CA TRP A 211 4.80 1.48 35.92
C TRP A 211 5.10 0.09 36.48
N GLY A 212 5.41 0.03 37.78
CA GLY A 212 5.74 -1.21 38.48
C GLY A 212 6.12 -1.02 39.95
N GLY A 213 5.41 -0.15 40.68
CA GLY A 213 5.72 0.17 42.08
C GLY A 213 7.04 0.93 42.24
N GLU A 214 7.80 0.63 43.28
CA GLU A 214 9.06 1.30 43.69
C GLU A 214 10.19 1.29 42.63
N SER A 215 10.06 0.51 41.55
CA SER A 215 11.00 0.51 40.42
C SER A 215 10.50 1.26 39.17
N SER A 216 9.44 2.06 39.34
CA SER A 216 8.96 2.98 38.31
C SER A 216 9.92 4.16 38.13
N ALA A 217 9.99 4.72 36.91
CA ALA A 217 10.73 5.94 36.62
C ALA A 217 10.15 6.67 35.40
N TYR A 218 10.29 8.00 35.35
CA TYR A 218 10.25 8.75 34.09
C TYR A 218 11.67 8.97 33.60
N TYR A 219 11.95 8.85 32.30
CA TYR A 219 13.30 9.01 31.80
C TYR A 219 13.39 9.59 30.39
N CYS A 220 14.60 10.06 30.08
CA CYS A 220 15.00 10.58 28.77
C CYS A 220 16.20 9.80 28.22
N VAL A 221 16.22 9.57 26.91
CA VAL A 221 17.42 9.19 26.14
C VAL A 221 17.59 10.12 24.95
N THR A 222 18.76 10.11 24.30
CA THR A 222 18.91 10.68 22.96
C THR A 222 18.65 9.63 21.89
N ALA A 223 18.14 10.02 20.73
CA ALA A 223 17.83 9.09 19.64
C ALA A 223 19.07 8.64 18.86
N ASP A 224 20.07 9.52 18.75
CA ASP A 224 21.30 9.36 17.97
C ASP A 224 22.11 8.06 18.26
N MET A 225 23.12 7.77 17.44
CA MET A 225 24.03 6.64 17.68
C MET A 225 25.17 6.96 18.67
N GLN A 226 25.21 8.15 19.27
CA GLN A 226 26.26 8.50 20.22
C GLN A 226 26.11 7.72 21.54
N ASN A 227 27.25 7.31 22.11
CA ASN A 227 27.33 6.57 23.37
C ASN A 227 26.55 5.23 23.39
N VAL A 228 26.24 4.66 22.21
CA VAL A 228 25.72 3.30 22.08
C VAL A 228 26.88 2.30 22.22
N ASN A 229 26.78 1.41 23.21
CA ASN A 229 27.68 0.27 23.34
C ASN A 229 27.39 -0.76 22.24
N GLN A 230 28.33 -0.90 21.30
CA GLN A 230 28.15 -1.70 20.09
C GLN A 230 28.11 -3.21 20.33
N SER A 231 28.71 -3.73 21.42
CA SER A 231 28.72 -5.17 21.69
C SER A 231 27.42 -5.67 22.34
N THR A 232 26.71 -4.80 23.05
CA THR A 232 25.43 -5.11 23.73
C THR A 232 24.21 -4.48 23.05
N LYS A 233 24.43 -3.61 22.06
CA LYS A 233 23.45 -2.67 21.52
C LYS A 233 22.71 -1.86 22.62
N THR A 234 23.40 -1.48 23.71
CA THR A 234 22.79 -0.68 24.79
C THR A 234 23.15 0.81 24.73
N LYS A 235 22.16 1.68 24.98
CA LYS A 235 22.32 3.13 25.16
C LYS A 235 21.99 3.49 26.62
N ALA A 236 22.82 4.31 27.26
CA ALA A 236 22.56 4.79 28.61
C ALA A 236 21.36 5.76 28.65
N VAL A 237 20.61 5.75 29.75
CA VAL A 237 19.66 6.83 30.08
C VAL A 237 20.42 8.14 30.30
N LEU A 238 19.87 9.26 29.83
CA LEU A 238 20.45 10.59 30.00
C LEU A 238 20.09 11.17 31.37
N TRP A 239 18.80 11.19 31.70
CA TRP A 239 18.28 11.58 33.01
C TRP A 239 17.04 10.75 33.37
N LYS A 240 16.76 10.60 34.67
CA LYS A 240 15.52 10.01 35.18
C LYS A 240 14.95 10.78 36.38
N HIS A 241 13.64 10.66 36.55
CA HIS A 241 12.87 11.06 37.73
C HIS A 241 12.33 9.79 38.37
N LYS A 242 12.72 9.53 39.61
CA LYS A 242 12.32 8.37 40.40
C LYS A 242 12.35 8.75 41.88
N ASP A 243 11.18 8.74 42.49
CA ASP A 243 10.95 9.03 43.91
C ASP A 243 9.96 8.00 44.48
N GLU A 244 9.92 7.86 45.80
CA GLU A 244 9.07 6.88 46.49
C GLU A 244 7.57 7.13 46.20
N GLY A 245 6.82 6.06 45.91
CA GLY A 245 5.39 6.14 45.57
C GLY A 245 5.05 6.76 44.20
N VAL A 246 6.03 7.25 43.44
CA VAL A 246 5.81 7.91 42.13
C VAL A 246 5.85 6.88 41.00
N THR A 247 4.74 6.75 40.25
CA THR A 247 4.63 5.81 39.12
C THR A 247 3.92 6.43 37.91
N PHE A 248 4.13 5.87 36.71
CA PHE A 248 3.77 6.53 35.45
C PHE A 248 3.01 5.56 34.52
N TYR A 249 1.69 5.50 34.69
CA TYR A 249 0.80 4.66 33.88
C TYR A 249 0.07 5.53 32.85
N TRP A 250 0.33 5.32 31.55
CA TRP A 250 -0.26 6.12 30.45
C TRP A 250 0.03 7.64 30.49
N ALA A 251 0.97 8.08 31.33
CA ALA A 251 1.33 9.49 31.53
C ALA A 251 2.37 9.96 30.49
N GLY A 252 1.92 10.25 29.26
CA GLY A 252 2.78 10.83 28.22
C GLY A 252 3.18 12.28 28.53
N ALA A 253 4.01 12.88 27.68
CA ALA A 253 4.53 14.23 27.88
C ALA A 253 4.22 15.19 26.72
N TYR A 254 4.02 16.47 27.06
CA TYR A 254 4.26 17.59 26.15
C TYR A 254 5.71 18.07 26.31
N VAL A 255 6.37 18.48 25.21
CA VAL A 255 7.78 18.92 25.23
C VAL A 255 8.01 20.09 24.27
N ASN A 256 8.66 21.14 24.78
CA ASN A 256 9.30 22.17 23.98
C ASN A 256 10.80 22.28 24.31
N THR A 257 11.47 23.34 23.85
CA THR A 257 12.91 23.54 24.08
C THR A 257 13.27 23.85 25.53
N ASN A 258 12.30 24.34 26.30
CA ASN A 258 12.52 24.96 27.62
C ASN A 258 12.09 24.02 28.75
N TYR A 259 10.93 23.35 28.57
CA TYR A 259 10.38 22.39 29.53
C TYR A 259 9.77 21.14 28.87
N ILE A 260 9.78 20.06 29.63
CA ILE A 260 8.93 18.87 29.46
C ILE A 260 7.86 18.88 30.55
N ALA A 261 6.60 18.63 30.20
CA ALA A 261 5.45 18.60 31.11
C ALA A 261 4.75 17.22 31.10
N TYR A 262 4.59 16.60 32.28
CA TYR A 262 3.98 15.26 32.43
C TYR A 262 3.39 15.04 33.84
N GLY A 263 2.48 14.08 33.96
CA GLY A 263 1.81 13.75 35.23
C GLY A 263 2.29 12.44 35.87
N SER A 264 1.70 12.09 37.02
CA SER A 264 1.92 10.81 37.71
C SER A 264 0.68 10.32 38.45
N ASP A 265 0.65 9.02 38.77
CA ASP A 265 -0.31 8.39 39.68
C ASP A 265 -0.30 8.98 41.09
N ASN A 266 0.77 9.67 41.52
CA ASN A 266 0.82 10.34 42.82
C ASN A 266 -0.08 11.61 42.92
N GLY A 267 -0.70 12.02 41.80
CA GLY A 267 -1.60 13.18 41.77
C GLY A 267 -0.93 14.53 41.59
N LYS A 268 0.29 14.57 41.05
CA LYS A 268 0.97 15.80 40.62
C LYS A 268 1.11 15.91 39.09
N LEU A 269 1.20 17.16 38.62
CA LEU A 269 1.76 17.54 37.33
C LEU A 269 3.16 18.14 37.56
N TYR A 270 4.12 17.79 36.72
CA TYR A 270 5.53 18.21 36.81
C TYR A 270 5.97 18.96 35.55
N THR A 271 6.85 19.95 35.73
CA THR A 271 7.73 20.46 34.67
C THR A 271 9.21 20.30 35.05
N LYS A 272 10.00 19.92 34.05
CA LYS A 272 11.46 19.73 34.17
C LYS A 272 12.15 20.27 32.93
N ASN A 273 13.44 20.58 33.05
CA ASN A 273 14.27 20.90 31.89
C ASN A 273 14.41 19.65 30.98
N PRO A 274 14.17 19.76 29.66
CA PRO A 274 14.02 18.59 28.79
C PRO A 274 15.35 17.87 28.52
N THR A 275 16.50 18.55 28.63
CA THR A 275 17.81 17.97 28.33
C THR A 275 18.55 17.48 29.57
N THR A 276 18.26 18.02 30.76
CA THR A 276 18.96 17.69 32.03
C THR A 276 18.09 16.99 33.08
N GLY A 277 16.76 17.07 32.99
CA GLY A 277 15.85 16.51 34.00
C GLY A 277 15.74 17.31 35.30
N ALA A 278 16.42 18.46 35.39
CA ALA A 278 16.32 19.38 36.52
C ALA A 278 14.86 19.82 36.75
N GLY A 279 14.44 19.94 38.03
CA GLY A 279 13.11 20.43 38.40
C GLY A 279 12.91 21.88 38.01
N ILE A 280 11.71 22.20 37.49
CA ILE A 280 11.26 23.58 37.24
C ILE A 280 10.08 23.90 38.17
N SER A 281 8.99 23.14 38.05
CA SER A 281 7.78 23.34 38.86
C SER A 281 7.03 22.01 39.08
N GLU A 282 6.17 21.96 40.09
CA GLU A 282 5.21 20.89 40.30
C GLU A 282 3.94 21.42 40.97
N VAL A 283 2.77 20.88 40.62
CA VAL A 283 1.49 21.26 41.22
C VAL A 283 0.60 20.06 41.55
N ALA A 284 -0.11 20.13 42.67
CA ALA A 284 -0.95 19.05 43.18
C ALA A 284 -2.36 19.09 42.55
N VAL A 285 -2.61 18.17 41.62
CA VAL A 285 -3.92 18.05 40.95
C VAL A 285 -4.89 17.18 41.75
N ASN A 286 -4.38 16.30 42.61
CA ASN A 286 -5.13 15.38 43.49
C ASN A 286 -5.98 14.35 42.74
N GLY A 287 -5.41 13.74 41.69
CA GLY A 287 -5.95 12.54 41.05
C GLY A 287 -4.95 11.91 40.09
N GLN A 288 -5.03 10.59 39.90
CA GLN A 288 -4.08 9.79 39.10
C GLN A 288 -3.99 10.29 37.65
N VAL A 289 -2.92 11.02 37.28
CA VAL A 289 -2.76 11.55 35.92
C VAL A 289 -2.32 10.42 35.00
N ARG A 290 -3.28 9.87 34.25
CA ARG A 290 -3.11 8.71 33.35
C ARG A 290 -3.50 9.05 31.91
N SER A 291 -3.19 10.27 31.53
CA SER A 291 -3.38 10.84 30.20
C SER A 291 -2.16 11.70 29.86
N THR A 292 -2.02 12.09 28.59
CA THR A 292 -0.95 13.01 28.16
C THR A 292 -1.43 14.46 28.23
N PRO A 293 -0.62 15.42 28.70
CA PRO A 293 -0.96 16.83 28.62
C PRO A 293 -1.07 17.30 27.16
N VAL A 294 -2.23 17.86 26.81
CA VAL A 294 -2.44 18.61 25.57
C VAL A 294 -2.06 20.06 25.81
N PHE A 295 -1.17 20.60 24.99
CA PHE A 295 -0.79 22.02 25.05
C PHE A 295 -1.64 22.85 24.10
N VAL A 296 -2.03 24.03 24.56
CA VAL A 296 -2.59 25.11 23.74
C VAL A 296 -1.80 26.37 24.05
N GLU A 297 -1.04 26.86 23.07
CA GLU A 297 -0.25 28.10 23.20
C GLU A 297 -1.16 29.31 23.44
N ASP A 298 -0.69 30.30 24.21
CA ASP A 298 -1.33 31.61 24.30
C ASP A 298 -0.71 32.61 23.31
N ASN A 299 -0.87 33.92 23.55
CA ASN A 299 -0.28 34.96 22.69
C ASN A 299 1.24 35.13 22.90
N THR A 300 1.84 34.36 23.81
CA THR A 300 3.24 34.44 24.23
C THR A 300 3.94 33.11 23.92
N SER A 301 4.91 33.10 23.00
CA SER A 301 5.41 31.82 22.51
C SER A 301 6.09 30.95 23.59
N GLY A 302 5.76 29.67 23.58
CA GLY A 302 6.16 28.68 24.59
C GLY A 302 5.37 28.72 25.90
N ALA A 303 4.52 29.72 26.12
CA ALA A 303 3.56 29.78 27.23
C ALA A 303 2.16 29.37 26.75
N GLY A 304 1.31 28.90 27.66
CA GLY A 304 -0.04 28.50 27.31
C GLY A 304 -0.76 27.75 28.42
N THR A 305 -1.66 26.84 28.02
CA THR A 305 -2.45 26.01 28.94
C THR A 305 -2.30 24.52 28.61
N LEU A 306 -2.01 23.73 29.64
CA LEU A 306 -1.96 22.27 29.61
C LEU A 306 -3.31 21.69 30.05
N TYR A 307 -3.97 20.91 29.19
CA TYR A 307 -5.23 20.21 29.47
C TYR A 307 -5.00 18.70 29.58
N PHE A 308 -5.53 18.07 30.63
CA PHE A 308 -5.35 16.63 30.90
C PHE A 308 -6.45 16.08 31.81
N THR A 309 -6.53 14.76 31.90
CA THR A 309 -7.52 14.03 32.72
C THR A 309 -6.88 13.17 33.80
N THR A 310 -7.60 12.97 34.90
CA THR A 310 -7.22 12.02 35.96
C THR A 310 -8.18 10.82 35.99
N LYS A 311 -7.63 9.62 36.24
CA LYS A 311 -8.44 8.39 36.33
C LYS A 311 -9.34 8.41 37.56
N THR A 312 -8.77 8.71 38.72
CA THR A 312 -9.48 8.76 40.01
C THR A 312 -8.84 9.79 40.92
N SER A 313 -9.66 10.48 41.73
CA SER A 313 -9.19 11.32 42.84
C SER A 313 -9.37 10.62 44.21
N PRO A 314 -8.55 10.93 45.22
CA PRO A 314 -8.79 10.45 46.60
C PRO A 314 -10.20 10.84 47.09
N GLY A 315 -10.89 9.93 47.78
CA GLY A 315 -12.24 10.14 48.30
C GLY A 315 -13.38 10.18 47.27
N SER A 316 -13.09 10.07 45.97
CA SER A 316 -14.04 10.39 44.88
C SER A 316 -14.96 9.24 44.41
N GLY A 317 -14.97 8.08 45.07
CA GLY A 317 -15.78 6.94 44.64
C GLY A 317 -15.42 6.35 43.26
N SER A 318 -14.21 6.64 42.76
CA SER A 318 -13.72 6.35 41.38
C SER A 318 -14.03 7.39 40.30
N GLN A 319 -14.39 8.62 40.69
CA GLN A 319 -14.52 9.74 39.75
C GLN A 319 -13.16 10.33 39.37
N GLY A 320 -12.99 10.59 38.07
CA GLY A 320 -11.86 11.32 37.53
C GLY A 320 -12.08 12.83 37.54
N GLN A 321 -11.12 13.56 36.99
CA GLN A 321 -11.19 15.02 36.81
C GLN A 321 -10.76 15.42 35.40
N LEU A 322 -11.34 16.49 34.87
CA LEU A 322 -10.73 17.28 33.81
C LEU A 322 -9.99 18.44 34.48
N CYS A 323 -8.72 18.58 34.17
CA CYS A 323 -7.83 19.60 34.72
C CYS A 323 -7.29 20.50 33.60
N LYS A 324 -7.04 21.77 33.95
CA LYS A 324 -6.16 22.66 33.19
C LYS A 324 -5.19 23.41 34.10
N VAL A 325 -3.99 23.64 33.60
CA VAL A 325 -2.91 24.38 34.29
C VAL A 325 -2.31 25.36 33.29
N SER A 326 -2.18 26.63 33.66
CA SER A 326 -1.40 27.57 32.85
C SER A 326 0.09 27.34 33.09
N VAL A 327 0.89 27.45 32.02
CA VAL A 327 2.34 27.23 32.07
C VAL A 327 3.04 28.40 31.37
N ALA A 328 4.02 28.99 32.04
CA ALA A 328 4.85 30.05 31.49
C ALA A 328 5.92 29.49 30.54
N SER A 329 6.55 30.35 29.73
CA SER A 329 7.55 29.94 28.74
C SER A 329 8.84 29.36 29.32
N ASP A 330 9.09 29.55 30.62
CA ASP A 330 10.16 28.91 31.39
C ASP A 330 9.76 27.53 31.99
N GLY A 331 8.48 27.16 31.92
CA GLY A 331 7.91 25.96 32.52
C GLY A 331 7.29 26.14 33.91
N THR A 332 7.23 27.36 34.45
CA THR A 332 6.55 27.62 35.73
C THR A 332 5.04 27.37 35.62
N LEU A 333 4.46 26.61 36.56
CA LEU A 333 3.05 26.19 36.54
C LEU A 333 2.18 27.08 37.45
N SER A 334 0.93 27.32 37.05
CA SER A 334 -0.11 27.93 37.89
C SER A 334 -0.82 26.91 38.79
N ASP A 335 -1.60 27.39 39.75
CA ASP A 335 -2.60 26.55 40.42
C ASP A 335 -3.53 25.86 39.40
N PRO A 336 -3.92 24.58 39.61
CA PRO A 336 -4.76 23.82 38.70
C PRO A 336 -6.25 24.15 38.84
N VAL A 337 -6.88 24.58 37.74
CA VAL A 337 -8.35 24.65 37.63
C VAL A 337 -8.87 23.28 37.20
N LYS A 338 -9.87 22.74 37.91
CA LYS A 338 -10.34 21.36 37.69
C LYS A 338 -11.83 21.19 37.98
N VAL A 339 -12.45 20.25 37.26
CA VAL A 339 -13.84 19.82 37.45
C VAL A 339 -13.90 18.30 37.64
N THR A 340 -14.70 17.83 38.58
CA THR A 340 -14.93 16.39 38.80
C THR A 340 -15.85 15.83 37.72
N LEU A 341 -15.48 14.68 37.17
CA LEU A 341 -16.21 13.98 36.11
C LEU A 341 -17.15 12.92 36.72
N SER A 342 -18.15 12.47 35.96
CA SER A 342 -19.13 11.47 36.42
C SER A 342 -18.54 10.08 36.69
N GLY A 343 -17.33 9.81 36.21
CA GLY A 343 -16.57 8.57 36.39
C GLY A 343 -15.11 8.76 35.96
N MET A 344 -14.37 7.66 35.77
CA MET A 344 -12.95 7.72 35.39
C MET A 344 -12.71 8.38 34.02
N ALA A 345 -11.56 9.06 33.85
CA ALA A 345 -11.11 9.56 32.55
C ALA A 345 -9.59 9.38 32.37
N THR A 346 -9.18 8.72 31.28
CA THR A 346 -7.78 8.42 30.94
C THR A 346 -7.41 8.74 29.50
N GLY A 347 -8.40 8.94 28.63
CA GLY A 347 -8.13 9.45 27.28
C GLY A 347 -7.51 10.84 27.36
N THR A 348 -6.38 11.03 26.67
CA THR A 348 -5.84 12.37 26.36
C THR A 348 -6.96 13.18 25.71
N PRO A 349 -7.26 14.40 26.21
CA PRO A 349 -8.36 15.20 25.69
C PRO A 349 -8.11 15.65 24.25
N ILE A 350 -9.11 16.32 23.68
CA ILE A 350 -8.97 17.13 22.47
C ILE A 350 -9.35 18.57 22.86
N VAL A 351 -8.64 19.58 22.35
CA VAL A 351 -8.98 21.00 22.59
C VAL A 351 -9.14 21.72 21.26
N HIS A 352 -10.32 22.25 20.98
CA HIS A 352 -10.62 22.92 19.71
C HIS A 352 -11.71 23.98 19.89
N ASN A 353 -11.53 25.17 19.32
CA ASN A 353 -12.48 26.29 19.31
C ASN A 353 -13.17 26.56 20.66
N GLY A 354 -12.38 26.66 21.73
CA GLY A 354 -12.89 26.95 23.09
C GLY A 354 -13.63 25.80 23.77
N LYS A 355 -13.60 24.59 23.19
CA LYS A 355 -14.16 23.36 23.76
C LYS A 355 -13.07 22.33 24.07
N VAL A 356 -13.29 21.53 25.12
CA VAL A 356 -12.46 20.37 25.51
C VAL A 356 -13.31 19.11 25.45
N TYR A 357 -12.86 18.09 24.76
CA TYR A 357 -13.60 16.83 24.55
C TYR A 357 -12.91 15.69 25.30
N VAL A 358 -13.67 14.89 26.07
CA VAL A 358 -13.16 13.93 27.06
C VAL A 358 -13.96 12.63 27.05
N GLY A 359 -13.28 11.49 27.01
CA GLY A 359 -13.88 10.18 27.27
C GLY A 359 -14.05 9.92 28.76
N VAL A 360 -15.27 9.54 29.19
CA VAL A 360 -15.64 9.34 30.60
C VAL A 360 -16.32 7.98 30.80
N CYS A 361 -15.86 7.25 31.81
CA CYS A 361 -16.40 5.96 32.21
C CYS A 361 -17.76 6.10 32.89
N GLY A 362 -18.65 5.13 32.65
CA GLY A 362 -19.85 4.88 33.43
C GLY A 362 -19.54 4.19 34.76
N THR A 363 -20.49 3.42 35.29
CA THR A 363 -20.38 2.77 36.61
C THR A 363 -19.43 1.56 36.64
N SER A 364 -18.99 1.04 35.48
CA SER A 364 -18.07 -0.10 35.38
C SER A 364 -17.16 0.03 34.16
N GLN A 365 -15.85 -0.07 34.33
CA GLN A 365 -14.84 0.12 33.28
C GLN A 365 -15.07 -0.77 32.03
N PHE A 366 -15.56 -2.00 32.23
CA PHE A 366 -15.68 -3.01 31.17
C PHE A 366 -17.12 -3.39 30.81
N SER A 367 -18.11 -3.05 31.66
CA SER A 367 -19.51 -3.41 31.37
C SER A 367 -20.06 -2.51 30.26
N PRO A 368 -20.58 -3.07 29.15
CA PRO A 368 -21.26 -2.30 28.12
C PRO A 368 -22.44 -1.51 28.70
N THR A 369 -22.79 -0.41 28.03
CA THR A 369 -23.97 0.46 28.30
C THR A 369 -24.13 0.99 29.74
N SER A 370 -23.11 0.86 30.60
CA SER A 370 -23.16 1.25 32.03
C SER A 370 -23.08 2.76 32.31
N GLY A 371 -23.54 3.61 31.37
CA GLY A 371 -23.53 5.07 31.50
C GLY A 371 -22.26 5.76 31.00
N HIS A 372 -21.50 5.12 30.11
CA HIS A 372 -20.31 5.71 29.48
C HIS A 372 -20.65 6.88 28.57
N ALA A 373 -19.76 7.87 28.48
CA ALA A 373 -19.98 9.04 27.64
C ALA A 373 -18.68 9.59 27.02
N PHE A 374 -18.83 10.26 25.87
CA PHE A 374 -17.91 11.32 25.44
C PHE A 374 -18.54 12.65 25.87
N LYS A 375 -17.81 13.46 26.64
CA LYS A 375 -18.30 14.74 27.18
C LYS A 375 -17.54 15.91 26.57
N VAL A 376 -18.21 17.05 26.48
CA VAL A 376 -17.66 18.30 25.93
C VAL A 376 -17.80 19.39 26.98
N PHE A 377 -16.71 20.10 27.26
CA PHE A 377 -16.62 21.16 28.27
C PHE A 377 -16.17 22.48 27.63
N ASN A 378 -16.54 23.60 28.23
CA ASN A 378 -15.99 24.91 27.87
C ASN A 378 -14.54 25.02 28.38
N ALA A 379 -13.58 25.34 27.50
CA ALA A 379 -12.16 25.39 27.85
C ALA A 379 -11.82 26.51 28.87
N SER A 380 -12.57 27.61 28.86
CA SER A 380 -12.36 28.74 29.78
C SER A 380 -12.88 28.45 31.18
N THR A 381 -14.07 27.84 31.33
CA THR A 381 -14.74 27.65 32.64
C THR A 381 -14.73 26.21 33.17
N LEU A 382 -14.39 25.22 32.34
CA LEU A 382 -14.60 23.78 32.58
C LEU A 382 -16.05 23.38 32.89
N ALA A 383 -17.04 24.22 32.56
CA ALA A 383 -18.45 23.84 32.62
C ALA A 383 -18.79 22.82 31.52
N GLU A 384 -19.63 21.84 31.82
CA GLU A 384 -20.12 20.88 30.81
C GLU A 384 -21.05 21.57 29.81
N VAL A 385 -20.87 21.26 28.53
CA VAL A 385 -21.59 21.84 27.38
C VAL A 385 -22.39 20.77 26.63
N SER A 386 -21.89 19.54 26.54
CA SER A 386 -22.58 18.43 25.88
C SER A 386 -22.17 17.06 26.45
N THR A 387 -23.11 16.12 26.48
CA THR A 387 -22.88 14.69 26.71
C THR A 387 -23.30 13.87 25.49
N VAL A 388 -22.43 12.94 25.08
CA VAL A 388 -22.65 11.98 24.00
C VAL A 388 -22.59 10.56 24.56
N SER A 389 -23.65 9.77 24.41
CA SER A 389 -23.68 8.41 24.96
C SER A 389 -22.73 7.45 24.22
N SER A 390 -22.10 6.53 24.95
CA SER A 390 -21.17 5.53 24.42
C SER A 390 -21.53 4.10 24.87
N PRO A 391 -21.41 3.07 24.01
CA PRO A 391 -21.67 1.67 24.39
C PRO A 391 -20.59 1.08 25.32
N GLY A 392 -19.39 1.65 25.35
CA GLY A 392 -18.30 1.26 26.27
C GLY A 392 -17.48 2.48 26.71
N TYR A 393 -16.55 2.33 27.64
CA TYR A 393 -15.73 3.45 28.13
C TYR A 393 -14.82 3.98 27.01
N PRO A 394 -14.89 5.27 26.59
CA PRO A 394 -13.94 5.85 25.66
C PRO A 394 -12.58 6.07 26.36
N GLN A 395 -11.84 4.98 26.52
CA GLN A 395 -10.68 4.88 27.42
C GLN A 395 -9.39 5.44 26.79
N ALA A 396 -9.32 5.45 25.46
CA ALA A 396 -8.22 5.97 24.66
C ALA A 396 -8.49 7.41 24.18
N ALA A 397 -7.47 8.04 23.60
CA ALA A 397 -7.58 9.40 23.07
C ALA A 397 -8.29 9.40 21.69
N GLY A 398 -9.40 10.15 21.59
CA GLY A 398 -10.14 10.32 20.34
C GLY A 398 -9.42 11.21 19.31
N LEU A 399 -10.06 11.41 18.16
CA LEU A 399 -9.62 12.25 17.05
C LEU A 399 -10.72 13.23 16.67
N LEU A 400 -10.37 14.47 16.29
CA LEU A 400 -11.31 15.47 15.77
C LEU A 400 -10.89 15.87 14.34
N ALA A 401 -11.83 15.79 13.39
CA ALA A 401 -11.63 16.30 12.04
C ALA A 401 -12.47 17.57 11.82
N LYS A 402 -11.79 18.67 11.44
CA LYS A 402 -12.44 19.87 10.92
C LYS A 402 -12.48 19.75 9.39
N ILE A 403 -13.68 19.58 8.84
CA ILE A 403 -13.92 19.51 7.40
C ILE A 403 -14.38 20.90 6.95
N GLY A 404 -13.61 21.57 6.10
CA GLY A 404 -13.87 22.91 5.55
C GLY A 404 -14.45 23.91 6.56
N THR A 405 -15.65 24.40 6.26
CA THR A 405 -16.46 25.29 7.11
C THR A 405 -17.30 24.54 8.15
N GLN A 406 -17.70 23.29 7.87
CA GLN A 406 -18.60 22.45 8.68
C GLN A 406 -18.26 22.33 10.17
N ASN A 407 -19.27 22.04 11.01
CA ASN A 407 -19.06 21.67 12.41
C ASN A 407 -18.13 20.44 12.52
N PRO A 408 -17.22 20.39 13.52
CA PRO A 408 -16.20 19.36 13.59
C PRO A 408 -16.78 17.98 13.93
N TYR A 409 -16.20 16.95 13.32
CA TYR A 409 -16.51 15.55 13.61
C TYR A 409 -15.54 14.98 14.63
N VAL A 410 -16.06 14.28 15.63
CA VAL A 410 -15.28 13.67 16.71
C VAL A 410 -15.44 12.15 16.66
N TYR A 411 -14.30 11.47 16.57
CA TYR A 411 -14.16 10.04 16.41
C TYR A 411 -13.57 9.43 17.69
N PHE A 412 -14.10 8.31 18.15
CA PHE A 412 -13.56 7.61 19.31
C PHE A 412 -13.78 6.09 19.24
N THR A 413 -12.86 5.35 19.85
CA THR A 413 -13.05 3.92 20.16
C THR A 413 -13.53 3.76 21.60
N TYR A 414 -13.97 2.56 21.97
CA TYR A 414 -14.50 2.29 23.30
C TYR A 414 -14.08 0.89 23.80
N ASN A 415 -13.81 0.80 25.10
CA ASN A 415 -13.34 -0.42 25.76
C ASN A 415 -14.49 -1.38 26.08
N ALA A 416 -15.17 -1.85 25.04
CA ALA A 416 -16.14 -2.95 25.08
C ALA A 416 -16.28 -3.57 23.68
N PRO A 417 -16.65 -4.86 23.57
CA PRO A 417 -17.13 -5.44 22.31
C PRO A 417 -18.30 -4.61 21.75
N PRO A 418 -18.43 -4.46 20.42
CA PRO A 418 -17.63 -5.10 19.37
C PRO A 418 -16.24 -4.48 19.12
N GLY A 419 -15.87 -3.41 19.82
CA GLY A 419 -14.57 -2.75 19.64
C GLY A 419 -14.45 -2.03 18.31
N GLY A 420 -15.54 -1.38 17.90
CA GLY A 420 -15.60 -0.55 16.69
C GLY A 420 -15.27 0.93 16.95
N MET A 421 -15.59 1.76 15.97
CA MET A 421 -15.37 3.21 16.02
C MET A 421 -16.71 3.96 15.97
N LYS A 422 -16.87 4.94 16.85
CA LYS A 422 -18.01 5.87 16.92
C LYS A 422 -17.63 7.22 16.30
N VAL A 423 -18.62 7.93 15.75
CA VAL A 423 -18.50 9.31 15.28
C VAL A 423 -19.71 10.15 15.73
N PHE A 424 -19.49 11.41 16.09
CA PHE A 424 -20.53 12.44 16.16
C PHE A 424 -20.05 13.75 15.54
N GLN A 425 -20.97 14.62 15.14
CA GLN A 425 -20.66 16.00 14.75
C GLN A 425 -21.07 16.93 15.89
N ASP A 426 -20.14 17.75 16.39
CA ASP A 426 -20.43 18.69 17.47
C ASP A 426 -21.27 19.88 16.96
N ASN A 427 -22.58 19.67 16.94
CA ASN A 427 -23.58 20.65 16.53
C ASN A 427 -23.97 21.64 17.64
N GLY A 428 -23.29 21.60 18.80
CA GLY A 428 -23.58 22.46 19.95
C GLY A 428 -24.81 22.09 20.79
N ALA A 429 -25.55 21.02 20.46
CA ALA A 429 -26.64 20.54 21.32
C ALA A 429 -26.10 19.93 22.62
N ALA A 430 -26.82 20.12 23.73
CA ALA A 430 -26.38 19.67 25.07
C ALA A 430 -26.45 18.13 25.28
N THR A 431 -27.14 17.42 24.41
CA THR A 431 -27.13 15.95 24.35
C THR A 431 -27.09 15.53 22.89
N GLN A 432 -26.18 14.64 22.55
CA GLN A 432 -25.95 14.18 21.18
C GLN A 432 -25.81 12.65 21.15
N THR A 433 -25.95 12.04 19.97
CA THR A 433 -25.82 10.59 19.76
C THR A 433 -24.65 10.34 18.82
N ALA A 434 -23.77 9.40 19.16
CA ALA A 434 -22.71 8.96 18.26
C ALA A 434 -23.17 7.77 17.39
N SER A 435 -23.14 7.98 16.08
CA SER A 435 -23.33 6.92 15.09
C SER A 435 -22.17 5.94 15.15
N ASP A 436 -22.43 4.68 14.79
CA ASP A 436 -21.36 3.77 14.41
C ASP A 436 -20.75 4.25 13.09
N LEU A 437 -19.44 4.49 13.11
CA LEU A 437 -18.65 4.69 11.90
C LEU A 437 -18.24 3.34 11.33
N TYR A 438 -17.77 2.43 12.19
CA TYR A 438 -17.39 1.09 11.79
C TYR A 438 -17.62 0.07 12.90
N LEU A 439 -18.19 -1.07 12.52
CA LEU A 439 -18.43 -2.23 13.36
C LEU A 439 -17.64 -3.42 12.78
N PRO A 440 -16.70 -4.02 13.51
CA PRO A 440 -16.00 -5.22 13.06
C PRO A 440 -16.96 -6.41 12.85
N ASP A 441 -16.68 -7.23 11.83
CA ASP A 441 -17.30 -8.55 11.66
C ASP A 441 -17.09 -9.41 12.91
N THR A 442 -17.98 -10.36 13.19
CA THR A 442 -17.99 -11.16 14.42
C THR A 442 -16.65 -11.84 14.75
N ASP A 443 -15.87 -12.26 13.76
CA ASP A 443 -14.53 -12.87 13.93
C ASP A 443 -13.42 -11.87 14.32
N LYS A 444 -13.73 -10.57 14.28
CA LYS A 444 -12.82 -9.43 14.50
C LYS A 444 -13.29 -8.53 15.67
N GLN A 445 -14.31 -8.97 16.42
CA GLN A 445 -14.88 -8.22 17.55
C GLN A 445 -14.13 -8.51 18.85
N GLN A 446 -13.71 -7.45 19.55
CA GLN A 446 -13.10 -7.52 20.87
C GLN A 446 -13.24 -6.21 21.64
N TYR A 447 -12.65 -6.13 22.83
CA TYR A 447 -12.38 -4.85 23.48
C TYR A 447 -11.47 -3.96 22.60
N CYS A 448 -11.51 -2.64 22.81
CA CYS A 448 -10.67 -1.70 22.08
C CYS A 448 -10.17 -0.57 22.99
N ILE A 449 -8.85 -0.55 23.21
CA ILE A 449 -8.11 0.63 23.66
C ILE A 449 -7.08 0.94 22.58
N SER A 450 -7.39 1.92 21.74
CA SER A 450 -6.54 2.39 20.63
C SER A 450 -6.80 3.86 20.38
N THR A 451 -5.74 4.63 20.15
CA THR A 451 -5.84 5.91 19.43
C THR A 451 -6.38 5.68 18.02
N ILE A 452 -6.91 6.74 17.42
CA ILE A 452 -7.25 6.79 15.99
C ILE A 452 -6.25 7.73 15.30
N ILE A 453 -5.70 7.31 14.17
CA ILE A 453 -4.82 8.13 13.31
C ILE A 453 -5.47 8.30 11.93
N ALA A 454 -5.04 9.30 11.16
CA ALA A 454 -5.55 9.57 9.82
C ALA A 454 -4.43 9.73 8.77
N ASP A 455 -4.73 9.47 7.49
CA ASP A 455 -3.87 9.80 6.33
C ASP A 455 -4.39 10.99 5.51
N ASP A 456 -3.62 11.36 4.48
CA ASP A 456 -3.90 12.40 3.47
C ASP A 456 -5.27 12.26 2.79
N LYS A 457 -5.80 11.05 2.71
CA LYS A 457 -7.08 10.71 2.05
C LYS A 457 -8.24 10.70 3.05
N GLY A 458 -7.96 10.92 4.34
CA GLY A 458 -8.92 10.77 5.42
C GLY A 458 -9.18 9.31 5.83
N THR A 459 -8.38 8.34 5.36
CA THR A 459 -8.46 6.97 5.86
C THR A 459 -8.14 6.98 7.37
N LEU A 460 -9.02 6.44 8.19
CA LEU A 460 -8.84 6.32 9.63
C LEU A 460 -8.30 4.93 10.00
N TYR A 461 -7.26 4.88 10.81
CA TYR A 461 -6.61 3.63 11.22
C TYR A 461 -6.62 3.45 12.74
N TYR A 462 -6.92 2.23 13.19
CA TYR A 462 -6.94 1.86 14.62
C TYR A 462 -6.73 0.34 14.79
N LYS A 463 -6.48 -0.12 16.02
CA LYS A 463 -6.44 -1.56 16.38
C LYS A 463 -7.54 -1.91 17.39
N ASN A 464 -7.94 -3.17 17.45
CA ASN A 464 -8.68 -3.70 18.60
C ASN A 464 -8.05 -5.01 19.10
N ASP A 465 -8.57 -5.55 20.20
CA ASP A 465 -7.91 -6.64 20.91
C ASP A 465 -8.14 -8.03 20.29
N SER A 466 -8.70 -8.09 19.08
CA SER A 466 -8.69 -9.29 18.21
C SER A 466 -7.39 -9.43 17.40
N CYS A 467 -6.43 -8.53 17.64
CA CYS A 467 -5.13 -8.41 16.97
C CYS A 467 -5.17 -7.97 15.50
N TYR A 468 -6.29 -7.38 15.07
CA TYR A 468 -6.41 -6.71 13.77
C TYR A 468 -6.05 -5.22 13.87
N ILE A 469 -5.35 -4.72 12.84
CA ILE A 469 -5.36 -3.31 12.45
C ILE A 469 -6.41 -3.15 11.35
N PHE A 470 -7.23 -2.10 11.46
CA PHE A 470 -8.27 -1.76 10.48
C PHE A 470 -7.95 -0.45 9.79
N ALA A 471 -8.29 -0.36 8.51
CA ALA A 471 -8.32 0.88 7.75
C ALA A 471 -9.77 1.16 7.33
N VAL A 472 -10.36 2.23 7.85
CA VAL A 472 -11.74 2.65 7.57
C VAL A 472 -11.69 3.91 6.71
N THR A 473 -12.31 3.87 5.53
CA THR A 473 -12.29 4.98 4.55
C THR A 473 -13.70 5.45 4.23
N ARG A 474 -13.82 6.62 3.59
CA ARG A 474 -15.07 7.06 2.98
C ARG A 474 -15.41 6.18 1.78
N VAL A 475 -16.69 5.88 1.59
CA VAL A 475 -17.19 5.22 0.38
C VAL A 475 -16.88 6.12 -0.82
N GLN A 476 -15.84 5.73 -1.55
CA GLN A 476 -15.59 6.25 -2.89
C GLN A 476 -16.60 5.58 -3.83
N GLU A 477 -17.48 6.39 -4.39
CA GLU A 477 -18.47 5.99 -5.39
C GLU A 477 -17.77 5.85 -6.72
N TYR A 478 -16.93 4.82 -6.82
CA TYR A 478 -16.31 4.47 -8.10
C TYR A 478 -17.39 4.13 -9.11
N THR A 479 -17.24 4.62 -10.34
CA THR A 479 -17.94 4.02 -11.48
C THR A 479 -17.57 2.52 -11.57
N ASP A 480 -18.45 1.67 -12.09
CA ASP A 480 -18.19 0.22 -12.23
C ASP A 480 -17.10 -0.12 -13.29
N GLU A 481 -16.48 0.90 -13.87
CA GLU A 481 -15.48 0.78 -14.91
C GLU A 481 -14.11 0.39 -14.33
N MET A 482 -13.82 -0.91 -14.30
CA MET A 482 -12.47 -1.42 -13.98
C MET A 482 -11.41 -0.95 -14.99
N LEU A 483 -11.79 -0.76 -16.25
CA LEU A 483 -10.94 -0.35 -17.36
C LEU A 483 -11.77 0.63 -18.21
N SER A 484 -11.39 1.90 -18.21
CA SER A 484 -12.08 3.00 -18.93
C SER A 484 -11.43 3.30 -20.28
N GLY A 485 -10.22 2.79 -20.55
CA GLY A 485 -9.54 2.93 -21.84
C GLY A 485 -8.54 1.82 -22.13
N MET A 486 -8.46 1.41 -23.40
CA MET A 486 -7.39 0.58 -23.93
C MET A 486 -6.99 1.06 -25.31
N GLN A 487 -5.81 1.69 -25.41
CA GLN A 487 -5.18 2.02 -26.68
C GLN A 487 -4.24 0.89 -27.09
N VAL A 488 -4.27 0.51 -28.37
CA VAL A 488 -3.41 -0.53 -28.94
C VAL A 488 -2.66 0.04 -30.14
N THR A 489 -1.34 -0.13 -30.20
CA THR A 489 -0.47 0.37 -31.28
C THR A 489 0.61 -0.66 -31.65
N SER A 490 1.48 -0.36 -32.63
CA SER A 490 2.59 -1.22 -33.04
C SER A 490 3.81 -0.43 -33.54
N SER A 491 4.98 -1.06 -33.60
CA SER A 491 6.20 -0.56 -34.24
C SER A 491 6.05 -0.15 -35.71
N ALA A 492 5.05 -0.69 -36.41
CA ALA A 492 4.78 -0.45 -37.82
C ALA A 492 3.61 0.52 -38.07
N GLY A 493 3.12 1.20 -37.02
CA GLY A 493 2.06 2.20 -37.10
C GLY A 493 0.69 1.69 -36.62
N ASN A 494 -0.36 2.28 -37.20
CA ASN A 494 -1.74 2.20 -36.70
C ASN A 494 -2.27 0.76 -36.59
N VAL A 495 -2.96 0.50 -35.48
CA VAL A 495 -3.66 -0.76 -35.21
C VAL A 495 -5.14 -0.48 -35.07
N THR A 496 -5.98 -1.24 -35.77
CA THR A 496 -7.45 -1.14 -35.62
C THR A 496 -7.92 -2.19 -34.61
N LEU A 497 -8.62 -1.77 -33.56
CA LEU A 497 -9.31 -2.69 -32.65
C LEU A 497 -10.69 -3.05 -33.23
N THR A 498 -11.15 -4.28 -33.04
CA THR A 498 -12.49 -4.72 -33.46
C THR A 498 -13.10 -5.66 -32.41
N PRO A 499 -14.19 -5.26 -31.70
CA PRO A 499 -14.83 -3.94 -31.74
C PRO A 499 -13.87 -2.82 -31.30
N GLU A 500 -14.25 -1.57 -31.51
CA GLU A 500 -13.59 -0.46 -30.80
C GLU A 500 -13.74 -0.63 -29.28
N PHE A 501 -12.86 0.00 -28.50
CA PHE A 501 -12.84 -0.20 -27.06
C PHE A 501 -14.15 0.26 -26.40
N ASN A 502 -14.70 -0.60 -25.54
CA ASN A 502 -15.92 -0.29 -24.78
C ASN A 502 -15.91 -1.07 -23.46
N THR A 503 -16.25 -0.42 -22.35
CA THR A 503 -16.10 -0.98 -20.99
C THR A 503 -16.95 -2.24 -20.74
N THR A 504 -17.98 -2.49 -21.56
CA THR A 504 -18.79 -3.74 -21.54
C THR A 504 -18.14 -4.93 -22.25
N LYS A 505 -17.13 -4.73 -23.13
CA LYS A 505 -16.57 -5.80 -23.98
C LYS A 505 -15.27 -6.36 -23.40
N THR A 506 -15.15 -7.69 -23.45
CA THR A 506 -14.03 -8.47 -22.89
C THR A 506 -13.21 -9.22 -23.94
N GLU A 507 -13.58 -9.20 -25.22
CA GLU A 507 -12.81 -9.84 -26.29
C GLU A 507 -12.69 -8.91 -27.50
N TYR A 508 -11.46 -8.76 -28.02
CA TYR A 508 -11.09 -7.81 -29.06
C TYR A 508 -10.11 -8.41 -30.06
N LYS A 509 -10.19 -7.99 -31.32
CA LYS A 509 -9.21 -8.31 -32.36
C LYS A 509 -8.39 -7.06 -32.69
N ALA A 510 -7.06 -7.15 -32.67
CA ALA A 510 -6.16 -6.05 -32.99
C ALA A 510 -5.51 -6.31 -34.36
N LYS A 511 -5.89 -5.52 -35.36
CA LYS A 511 -5.38 -5.64 -36.74
C LYS A 511 -4.04 -4.92 -36.86
N LEU A 512 -2.95 -5.68 -36.88
CA LEU A 512 -1.59 -5.16 -36.99
C LEU A 512 -1.16 -4.97 -38.46
N PRO A 513 -0.28 -3.99 -38.76
CA PRO A 513 0.43 -3.93 -40.05
C PRO A 513 1.22 -5.22 -40.35
N ALA A 514 1.42 -5.51 -41.64
CA ALA A 514 2.06 -6.75 -42.11
C ALA A 514 3.51 -6.91 -41.61
N ASN A 515 4.21 -5.80 -41.43
CA ASN A 515 5.60 -5.68 -40.97
C ASN A 515 5.73 -5.38 -39.46
N ALA A 516 4.64 -5.42 -38.69
CA ALA A 516 4.70 -5.23 -37.24
C ALA A 516 5.54 -6.32 -36.56
N THR A 517 6.42 -5.91 -35.66
CA THR A 517 7.24 -6.81 -34.81
C THR A 517 6.71 -6.93 -33.39
N ASP A 518 5.91 -5.96 -32.95
CA ASP A 518 5.33 -5.87 -31.62
C ASP A 518 3.84 -5.50 -31.64
N VAL A 519 3.21 -5.60 -30.48
CA VAL A 519 1.93 -4.99 -30.14
C VAL A 519 2.09 -4.27 -28.80
N LYS A 520 1.50 -3.07 -28.70
CA LYS A 520 1.72 -2.14 -27.58
C LYS A 520 0.40 -1.77 -26.95
N PHE A 521 0.34 -1.79 -25.62
CA PHE A 521 -0.84 -1.46 -24.84
C PHE A 521 -0.57 -0.26 -23.93
N ASN A 522 -1.49 0.70 -23.97
CA ASN A 522 -1.61 1.72 -22.93
C ASN A 522 -3.05 1.65 -22.40
N LEU A 523 -3.18 1.35 -21.11
CA LEU A 523 -4.45 1.10 -20.42
C LEU A 523 -4.76 2.25 -19.45
N THR A 524 -5.98 2.77 -19.56
CA THR A 524 -6.59 3.66 -18.57
C THR A 524 -7.41 2.79 -17.63
N LEU A 525 -6.84 2.50 -16.46
CA LEU A 525 -7.52 1.73 -15.41
C LEU A 525 -8.53 2.61 -14.67
N GLY A 526 -9.60 2.01 -14.15
CA GLY A 526 -10.46 2.65 -13.18
C GLY A 526 -9.72 2.92 -11.86
N GLN A 527 -10.18 3.91 -11.10
CA GLN A 527 -9.60 4.24 -9.80
C GLN A 527 -9.63 3.02 -8.87
N GLY A 528 -8.53 2.78 -8.16
CA GLY A 528 -8.35 1.61 -7.27
C GLY A 528 -8.22 0.26 -7.98
N ALA A 529 -8.18 0.21 -9.32
CA ALA A 529 -7.94 -1.03 -10.06
C ALA A 529 -6.44 -1.22 -10.40
N THR A 530 -5.95 -2.45 -10.23
CA THR A 530 -4.64 -2.89 -10.72
C THR A 530 -4.81 -3.77 -11.96
N ALA A 531 -3.75 -3.94 -12.76
CA ALA A 531 -3.81 -4.80 -13.95
C ALA A 531 -2.55 -5.63 -14.17
N THR A 532 -2.72 -6.77 -14.84
CA THR A 532 -1.63 -7.57 -15.40
C THR A 532 -1.87 -7.84 -16.88
N ILE A 533 -0.79 -7.93 -17.66
CA ILE A 533 -0.80 -8.24 -19.10
C ILE A 533 0.09 -9.47 -19.32
N ASP A 534 -0.49 -10.55 -19.86
CA ASP A 534 0.10 -11.90 -19.96
C ASP A 534 0.70 -12.46 -18.65
N GLY A 535 0.32 -11.87 -17.51
CA GLY A 535 0.77 -12.22 -16.16
C GLY A 535 1.76 -11.22 -15.55
N GLU A 536 2.37 -10.35 -16.34
CA GLU A 536 3.26 -9.29 -15.85
C GLU A 536 2.46 -8.09 -15.33
N ALA A 537 2.94 -7.42 -14.27
CA ALA A 537 2.28 -6.25 -13.70
C ALA A 537 2.32 -5.05 -14.65
N TYR A 538 1.17 -4.40 -14.87
CA TYR A 538 1.06 -3.19 -15.67
C TYR A 538 1.14 -1.94 -14.79
N VAL A 539 2.01 -1.00 -15.17
CA VAL A 539 2.16 0.30 -14.50
C VAL A 539 1.32 1.35 -15.26
N PRO A 540 0.33 2.01 -14.61
CA PRO A 540 -0.47 3.06 -15.24
C PRO A 540 0.36 4.17 -15.90
N GLY A 541 -0.11 4.68 -17.04
CA GLY A 541 0.57 5.70 -17.83
C GLY A 541 1.74 5.19 -18.68
N THR A 542 2.19 3.95 -18.51
CA THR A 542 3.27 3.35 -19.32
C THR A 542 2.75 2.63 -20.58
N THR A 543 3.65 2.36 -21.53
CA THR A 543 3.34 1.56 -22.72
C THR A 543 3.96 0.18 -22.60
N HIS A 544 3.14 -0.82 -22.25
CA HIS A 544 3.58 -2.21 -22.17
C HIS A 544 3.69 -2.81 -23.58
N THR A 545 4.83 -3.42 -23.92
CA THR A 545 5.19 -3.83 -25.29
C THR A 545 5.45 -5.34 -25.35
N LEU A 546 4.70 -6.05 -26.20
CA LEU A 546 4.82 -7.49 -26.40
C LEU A 546 5.29 -7.82 -27.81
N SER A 547 6.32 -8.67 -27.92
CA SER A 547 6.77 -9.20 -29.21
C SER A 547 5.69 -10.05 -29.88
N VAL A 548 5.54 -9.89 -31.20
CA VAL A 548 4.63 -10.69 -32.06
C VAL A 548 5.48 -11.51 -33.04
N PRO A 549 6.06 -12.65 -32.60
CA PRO A 549 7.04 -13.42 -33.38
C PRO A 549 6.42 -14.21 -34.56
N SER A 550 5.10 -14.29 -34.65
CA SER A 550 4.38 -15.03 -35.70
C SER A 550 3.43 -14.11 -36.51
N PHE A 551 2.46 -14.68 -37.23
CA PHE A 551 1.34 -13.94 -37.83
C PHE A 551 0.35 -13.42 -36.78
N GLU A 552 0.30 -14.02 -35.59
CA GLU A 552 -0.61 -13.64 -34.50
C GLU A 552 0.00 -13.78 -33.10
N ARG A 553 -0.64 -13.13 -32.12
CA ARG A 553 -0.44 -13.30 -30.67
C ARG A 553 -1.79 -13.10 -29.95
N ASN A 554 -2.08 -13.96 -28.99
CA ASN A 554 -3.15 -13.77 -28.02
C ASN A 554 -2.57 -13.10 -26.77
N VAL A 555 -3.25 -12.08 -26.25
CA VAL A 555 -2.86 -11.34 -25.05
C VAL A 555 -4.00 -11.38 -24.03
N THR A 556 -3.67 -11.68 -22.78
CA THR A 556 -4.63 -11.72 -21.66
C THR A 556 -4.37 -10.56 -20.72
N ILE A 557 -5.36 -9.69 -20.55
CA ILE A 557 -5.31 -8.55 -19.62
C ILE A 557 -6.26 -8.85 -18.47
N LYS A 558 -5.76 -8.98 -17.25
CA LYS A 558 -6.60 -9.09 -16.05
C LYS A 558 -6.61 -7.73 -15.34
N VAL A 559 -7.79 -7.29 -14.92
CA VAL A 559 -7.96 -6.06 -14.16
C VAL A 559 -8.71 -6.38 -12.87
N THR A 560 -8.15 -5.98 -11.73
CA THR A 560 -8.62 -6.39 -10.40
C THR A 560 -8.90 -5.16 -9.55
N ARG A 561 -10.07 -5.10 -8.91
CA ARG A 561 -10.50 -4.03 -7.98
C ARG A 561 -11.28 -4.67 -6.84
N ALA A 562 -10.91 -4.37 -5.59
CA ALA A 562 -11.56 -4.88 -4.38
C ALA A 562 -11.83 -6.41 -4.44
N GLY A 563 -10.79 -7.20 -4.73
CA GLY A 563 -10.85 -8.66 -4.87
C GLY A 563 -11.53 -9.18 -6.15
N THR A 564 -12.44 -8.41 -6.75
CA THR A 564 -13.12 -8.78 -8.00
C THR A 564 -12.17 -8.63 -9.18
N THR A 565 -12.14 -9.60 -10.09
CA THR A 565 -11.25 -9.60 -11.26
C THR A 565 -12.02 -9.79 -12.56
N LYS A 566 -11.84 -8.89 -13.53
CA LYS A 566 -12.38 -8.97 -14.89
C LYS A 566 -11.24 -9.24 -15.88
N THR A 567 -11.46 -10.16 -16.81
CA THR A 567 -10.46 -10.56 -17.81
C THR A 567 -10.87 -10.08 -19.20
N TYR A 568 -9.92 -9.50 -19.91
CA TYR A 568 -10.03 -9.05 -21.29
C TYR A 568 -9.03 -9.83 -22.16
N LYS A 569 -9.43 -10.22 -23.38
CA LYS A 569 -8.57 -10.91 -24.35
C LYS A 569 -8.37 -10.05 -25.59
N VAL A 570 -7.14 -9.97 -26.08
CA VAL A 570 -6.81 -9.27 -27.33
C VAL A 570 -6.12 -10.23 -28.29
N TYR A 571 -6.78 -10.51 -29.40
CA TYR A 571 -6.31 -11.36 -30.50
C TYR A 571 -5.61 -10.48 -31.54
N ALA A 572 -4.29 -10.34 -31.44
CA ALA A 572 -3.50 -9.48 -32.33
C ALA A 572 -3.04 -10.25 -33.58
N CYS A 573 -3.41 -9.80 -34.78
CA CYS A 573 -3.18 -10.50 -36.04
C CYS A 573 -2.64 -9.56 -37.13
N LYS A 574 -1.61 -10.00 -37.88
CA LYS A 574 -1.00 -9.21 -38.96
C LYS A 574 -1.83 -9.26 -40.25
N ASN A 575 -1.90 -8.13 -40.96
CA ASN A 575 -2.76 -7.92 -42.13
C ASN A 575 -2.24 -8.55 -43.45
N ASN A 576 -1.67 -9.75 -43.39
CA ASN A 576 -0.99 -10.41 -44.52
C ASN A 576 -1.34 -11.90 -44.64
N LYS A 577 -2.65 -12.22 -44.64
CA LYS A 577 -3.17 -13.53 -45.05
C LYS A 577 -2.90 -13.76 -46.54
N ASN A 578 -1.99 -14.68 -46.88
CA ASN A 578 -1.57 -14.91 -48.26
C ASN A 578 -1.76 -16.39 -48.68
N PRO A 579 -2.89 -16.75 -49.33
CA PRO A 579 -3.13 -18.11 -49.80
C PRO A 579 -2.45 -18.43 -51.14
N ASN A 580 -1.41 -17.69 -51.55
CA ASN A 580 -0.68 -17.99 -52.77
C ASN A 580 0.24 -19.22 -52.61
N LEU A 581 0.38 -19.99 -53.69
CA LEU A 581 1.53 -20.89 -53.87
C LEU A 581 2.81 -20.07 -54.04
N LYS A 582 3.89 -20.53 -53.41
CA LYS A 582 5.26 -20.04 -53.54
C LYS A 582 6.04 -20.81 -54.61
N THR A 583 5.78 -22.11 -54.73
CA THR A 583 6.36 -22.97 -55.77
C THR A 583 5.34 -24.04 -56.19
N MET A 584 5.35 -24.37 -57.49
CA MET A 584 4.76 -25.58 -58.03
C MET A 584 5.82 -26.26 -58.88
N THR A 585 6.38 -27.36 -58.38
CA THR A 585 7.42 -28.14 -59.08
C THR A 585 6.87 -29.51 -59.42
N LEU A 586 7.01 -29.92 -60.68
CA LEU A 586 6.64 -31.27 -61.12
C LEU A 586 7.86 -32.02 -61.63
N LYS A 587 7.93 -33.32 -61.34
CA LYS A 587 9.02 -34.19 -61.77
C LYS A 587 8.51 -35.52 -62.32
N SER A 588 9.22 -36.04 -63.32
CA SER A 588 9.09 -37.44 -63.73
C SER A 588 9.41 -38.39 -62.57
N PRO A 589 9.04 -39.67 -62.67
CA PRO A 589 9.57 -40.71 -61.77
C PRO A 589 11.10 -40.88 -61.85
N SER A 590 11.73 -40.45 -62.95
CA SER A 590 13.19 -40.37 -63.11
C SER A 590 13.83 -39.09 -62.53
N GLY A 591 13.04 -38.15 -62.01
CA GLY A 591 13.52 -36.92 -61.37
C GLY A 591 13.71 -35.70 -62.30
N THR A 592 13.50 -35.85 -63.61
CA THR A 592 13.50 -34.76 -64.60
C THR A 592 12.37 -33.77 -64.31
N GLU A 593 12.67 -32.47 -64.29
CA GLU A 593 11.68 -31.43 -64.01
C GLU A 593 10.81 -31.12 -65.24
N LEU A 594 9.51 -30.96 -65.02
CA LEU A 594 8.52 -30.65 -66.06
C LEU A 594 8.23 -29.14 -66.04
N ALA A 595 8.25 -28.52 -67.22
CA ALA A 595 7.90 -27.12 -67.36
C ALA A 595 6.42 -26.90 -67.01
N VAL A 596 6.16 -26.03 -66.03
CA VAL A 596 4.82 -25.57 -65.68
C VAL A 596 4.55 -24.28 -66.43
N THR A 597 3.52 -24.28 -67.28
CA THR A 597 3.12 -23.14 -68.09
C THR A 597 1.68 -22.71 -67.81
N PRO A 598 1.40 -21.40 -67.61
CA PRO A 598 2.36 -20.31 -67.45
C PRO A 598 3.28 -20.51 -66.23
N GLY A 599 4.39 -19.78 -66.17
CA GLY A 599 5.22 -19.74 -64.96
C GLY A 599 4.40 -19.24 -63.76
N LEU A 600 4.70 -19.76 -62.56
CA LEU A 600 3.92 -19.48 -61.35
C LEU A 600 3.82 -17.96 -61.08
N ALA A 601 2.60 -17.44 -61.06
CA ALA A 601 2.32 -16.02 -60.86
C ALA A 601 1.11 -15.82 -59.94
N PRO A 602 1.02 -14.70 -59.18
CA PRO A 602 -0.04 -14.48 -58.19
C PRO A 602 -1.45 -14.66 -58.73
N ASP A 603 -1.73 -14.18 -59.95
CA ASP A 603 -3.10 -14.12 -60.50
C ASP A 603 -3.41 -15.23 -61.52
N VAL A 604 -2.45 -16.12 -61.80
CA VAL A 604 -2.67 -17.30 -62.65
C VAL A 604 -3.21 -18.45 -61.79
N LEU A 605 -4.40 -18.93 -62.13
CA LEU A 605 -5.10 -20.01 -61.41
C LEU A 605 -5.03 -21.36 -62.12
N ASP A 606 -4.88 -21.38 -63.44
CA ASP A 606 -4.86 -22.60 -64.26
C ASP A 606 -3.46 -22.81 -64.84
N TYR A 607 -2.89 -23.98 -64.55
CA TYR A 607 -1.54 -24.39 -64.95
C TYR A 607 -1.58 -25.67 -65.77
N GLU A 608 -0.62 -25.81 -66.67
CA GLU A 608 -0.47 -26.95 -67.56
C GLU A 608 1.00 -27.41 -67.54
N ALA A 609 1.24 -28.70 -67.34
CA ALA A 609 2.57 -29.30 -67.41
C ALA A 609 2.51 -30.52 -68.33
N ALA A 610 2.91 -30.32 -69.59
CA ALA A 610 2.83 -31.34 -70.62
C ALA A 610 3.76 -32.53 -70.32
N TRP A 611 3.26 -33.74 -70.57
CA TRP A 611 3.99 -34.99 -70.32
C TRP A 611 4.24 -35.77 -71.61
N THR A 612 5.52 -35.98 -71.93
CA THR A 612 6.01 -36.86 -72.99
C THR A 612 6.78 -38.03 -72.37
N ASP A 613 6.32 -39.26 -72.57
CA ASP A 613 7.12 -40.45 -72.28
C ASP A 613 6.72 -41.62 -73.21
N SER A 614 7.73 -42.33 -73.70
CA SER A 614 7.63 -43.40 -74.68
C SER A 614 7.39 -44.79 -74.07
N ALA A 615 7.52 -44.97 -72.75
CA ALA A 615 7.35 -46.28 -72.11
C ALA A 615 6.54 -46.26 -70.79
N SER A 616 5.22 -46.47 -70.90
CA SER A 616 4.37 -47.06 -69.83
C SER A 616 4.41 -46.48 -68.39
N ILE A 617 4.87 -45.24 -68.20
CA ILE A 617 4.84 -44.59 -66.88
C ILE A 617 3.41 -44.18 -66.48
N LEU A 618 3.07 -44.42 -65.21
CA LEU A 618 1.73 -44.27 -64.62
C LEU A 618 1.53 -43.01 -63.76
N TYR A 619 2.55 -42.16 -63.54
CA TYR A 619 2.44 -41.01 -62.62
C TYR A 619 3.52 -39.94 -62.80
N VAL A 620 3.27 -38.75 -62.22
CA VAL A 620 4.25 -37.69 -61.95
C VAL A 620 4.32 -37.37 -60.45
N ASN A 621 5.43 -36.78 -60.02
CA ASN A 621 5.62 -36.26 -58.67
C ASN A 621 5.36 -34.74 -58.65
N LEU A 622 4.66 -34.24 -57.63
CA LEU A 622 4.25 -32.85 -57.47
C LEU A 622 4.69 -32.32 -56.09
N THR A 623 5.51 -31.28 -56.06
CA THR A 623 5.95 -30.60 -54.84
C THR A 623 5.34 -29.20 -54.77
N LEU A 624 4.69 -28.88 -53.64
CA LEU A 624 3.99 -27.60 -53.43
C LEU A 624 4.42 -26.95 -52.11
N TYR A 625 4.78 -25.67 -52.18
CA TYR A 625 4.94 -24.81 -51.00
C TYR A 625 4.02 -23.60 -51.15
N ALA A 626 3.43 -23.13 -50.05
CA ALA A 626 2.68 -21.88 -49.97
C ALA A 626 3.60 -20.74 -49.52
N GLU A 627 3.21 -19.49 -49.83
CA GLU A 627 3.93 -18.30 -49.33
C GLU A 627 3.78 -18.15 -47.82
N GLN A 628 2.62 -18.53 -47.29
CA GLN A 628 2.35 -18.58 -45.87
C GLN A 628 2.67 -19.98 -45.31
N SER A 629 3.71 -20.09 -44.49
CA SER A 629 4.28 -21.37 -44.02
C SER A 629 3.36 -22.23 -43.15
N ASN A 630 2.30 -21.65 -42.58
CA ASN A 630 1.25 -22.38 -41.84
C ASN A 630 -0.06 -22.54 -42.62
N ALA A 631 -0.02 -22.37 -43.95
CA ALA A 631 -1.14 -22.72 -44.82
C ALA A 631 -1.28 -24.25 -44.97
N ASN A 632 -2.50 -24.75 -44.92
CA ASN A 632 -2.81 -26.12 -45.30
C ASN A 632 -2.96 -26.20 -46.83
N ILE A 633 -2.26 -27.14 -47.47
CA ILE A 633 -2.39 -27.43 -48.90
C ILE A 633 -3.07 -28.79 -49.05
N THR A 634 -4.10 -28.84 -49.90
CA THR A 634 -4.76 -30.09 -50.32
C THR A 634 -4.75 -30.19 -51.84
N VAL A 635 -4.70 -31.41 -52.36
CA VAL A 635 -4.80 -31.72 -53.78
C VAL A 635 -5.89 -32.75 -53.96
N ARG A 636 -6.88 -32.48 -54.83
CA ARG A 636 -7.97 -33.40 -55.14
C ARG A 636 -7.98 -33.78 -56.62
N GLU A 637 -8.38 -35.02 -56.88
CA GLU A 637 -8.67 -35.54 -58.21
C GLU A 637 -9.80 -34.72 -58.86
N ILE A 638 -9.72 -34.51 -60.18
CA ILE A 638 -10.79 -33.88 -60.97
C ILE A 638 -11.14 -34.74 -62.18
N GLU A 639 -10.14 -35.16 -62.96
CA GLU A 639 -10.35 -35.86 -64.24
C GLU A 639 -9.18 -36.79 -64.51
N ASN A 640 -9.47 -38.08 -64.76
CA ASN A 640 -8.49 -39.16 -65.05
C ASN A 640 -7.29 -39.30 -64.09
N ALA A 641 -7.26 -38.58 -62.97
CA ALA A 641 -6.14 -38.53 -62.04
C ALA A 641 -6.38 -39.44 -60.83
N SER A 642 -5.31 -39.99 -60.25
CA SER A 642 -5.29 -40.48 -58.87
C SER A 642 -4.31 -39.66 -58.03
N VAL A 643 -4.64 -39.37 -56.76
CA VAL A 643 -3.78 -38.55 -55.90
C VAL A 643 -3.37 -39.32 -54.64
N GLN A 644 -2.05 -39.43 -54.42
CA GLN A 644 -1.48 -39.93 -53.17
C GLN A 644 -0.66 -38.81 -52.52
N HIS A 645 -0.95 -38.47 -51.25
CA HIS A 645 -0.15 -37.53 -50.46
C HIS A 645 0.83 -38.30 -49.58
N THR A 646 2.09 -37.86 -49.52
CA THR A 646 3.07 -38.40 -48.57
C THR A 646 2.96 -37.61 -47.25
N PRO A 647 2.49 -38.22 -46.14
CA PRO A 647 2.17 -37.50 -44.91
C PRO A 647 3.34 -36.68 -44.37
N TYR A 648 3.04 -35.51 -43.79
CA TYR A 648 4.01 -34.54 -43.24
C TYR A 648 5.02 -33.97 -44.25
N THR A 649 4.84 -34.20 -45.56
CA THR A 649 5.71 -33.64 -46.61
C THR A 649 4.93 -32.75 -47.60
N PRO A 650 5.62 -31.83 -48.32
CA PRO A 650 5.03 -31.04 -49.40
C PRO A 650 4.88 -31.83 -50.72
N ASN A 651 4.84 -33.16 -50.68
CA ASN A 651 4.93 -34.01 -51.87
C ASN A 651 3.65 -34.84 -52.10
N TRP A 652 3.11 -34.73 -53.30
CA TRP A 652 2.02 -35.52 -53.85
C TRP A 652 2.50 -36.33 -55.05
N ARG A 653 1.86 -37.47 -55.29
CA ARG A 653 2.03 -38.30 -56.48
C ARG A 653 0.71 -38.29 -57.24
N ILE A 654 0.77 -37.87 -58.51
CA ILE A 654 -0.39 -37.73 -59.38
C ILE A 654 -0.32 -38.84 -60.44
N GLY A 655 -1.16 -39.87 -60.29
CA GLY A 655 -1.25 -41.00 -61.21
C GLY A 655 -2.27 -40.77 -62.33
N PHE A 656 -2.10 -41.47 -63.45
CA PHE A 656 -3.04 -41.49 -64.57
C PHE A 656 -3.90 -42.75 -64.50
N ARG A 657 -5.24 -42.61 -64.58
CA ARG A 657 -6.21 -43.72 -64.41
C ARG A 657 -6.40 -44.58 -65.67
N ALA A 658 -5.97 -44.09 -66.84
CA ALA A 658 -5.96 -44.84 -68.09
C ALA A 658 -4.72 -44.44 -68.92
N SER A 659 -4.36 -45.27 -69.90
CA SER A 659 -3.42 -44.90 -70.94
C SER A 659 -4.03 -43.84 -71.87
N ASN A 660 -3.17 -42.97 -72.41
CA ASN A 660 -3.50 -42.01 -73.47
C ASN A 660 -4.66 -41.03 -73.18
N VAL A 661 -4.82 -40.63 -71.91
CA VAL A 661 -5.75 -39.56 -71.50
C VAL A 661 -5.03 -38.48 -70.69
N ASP A 662 -5.50 -37.24 -70.83
CA ASP A 662 -5.06 -36.11 -70.02
C ASP A 662 -5.58 -36.25 -68.57
N ALA A 663 -4.74 -35.91 -67.59
CA ALA A 663 -5.13 -35.90 -66.18
C ALA A 663 -5.27 -34.46 -65.64
N LYS A 664 -6.16 -34.29 -64.66
CA LYS A 664 -6.47 -32.99 -64.05
C LYS A 664 -6.66 -33.13 -62.56
N VAL A 665 -6.02 -32.23 -61.81
CA VAL A 665 -6.17 -32.10 -60.36
C VAL A 665 -6.45 -30.66 -59.97
N LYS A 666 -6.98 -30.47 -58.77
CA LYS A 666 -7.22 -29.15 -58.18
C LYS A 666 -6.53 -29.02 -56.84
N ILE A 667 -5.69 -28.00 -56.73
CA ILE A 667 -4.87 -27.69 -55.57
C ILE A 667 -5.59 -26.58 -54.79
N LYS A 668 -5.77 -26.74 -53.49
CA LYS A 668 -6.37 -25.72 -52.61
C LYS A 668 -5.42 -25.37 -51.48
N VAL A 669 -4.99 -24.11 -51.45
CA VAL A 669 -4.21 -23.52 -50.36
C VAL A 669 -5.17 -22.79 -49.42
N THR A 670 -5.13 -23.10 -48.12
CA THR A 670 -6.01 -22.52 -47.09
C THR A 670 -5.18 -21.98 -45.94
N VAL A 671 -5.30 -20.68 -45.65
CA VAL A 671 -4.58 -20.02 -44.56
C VAL A 671 -5.43 -19.94 -43.28
N PRO A 672 -4.80 -19.83 -42.08
CA PRO A 672 -5.49 -19.64 -40.81
C PRO A 672 -6.59 -18.56 -40.85
N GLY A 673 -7.72 -18.88 -40.22
CA GLY A 673 -8.93 -18.08 -40.31
C GLY A 673 -9.60 -18.13 -41.70
N GLY A 674 -9.57 -19.29 -42.37
CA GLY A 674 -10.56 -19.73 -43.36
C GLY A 674 -10.43 -19.21 -44.80
N ILE A 675 -9.50 -18.31 -45.11
CA ILE A 675 -9.31 -17.81 -46.48
C ILE A 675 -8.60 -18.89 -47.30
N SER A 676 -9.08 -19.16 -48.51
CA SER A 676 -8.48 -20.17 -49.40
C SER A 676 -8.48 -19.76 -50.86
N LYS A 677 -7.49 -20.25 -51.61
CA LYS A 677 -7.35 -20.08 -53.06
C LYS A 677 -7.23 -21.45 -53.72
N GLU A 678 -7.92 -21.64 -54.84
CA GLU A 678 -7.87 -22.87 -55.63
C GLU A 678 -7.13 -22.64 -56.95
N TYR A 679 -6.36 -23.64 -57.36
CA TYR A 679 -5.62 -23.71 -58.62
C TYR A 679 -6.00 -24.99 -59.37
N THR A 680 -6.05 -24.94 -60.69
CA THR A 680 -6.14 -26.12 -61.55
C THR A 680 -4.73 -26.49 -62.03
N LEU A 681 -4.43 -27.79 -62.07
CA LEU A 681 -3.27 -28.31 -62.77
C LEU A 681 -3.74 -29.38 -63.75
N LYS A 682 -3.48 -29.15 -65.04
CA LYS A 682 -3.63 -30.14 -66.11
C LYS A 682 -2.28 -30.79 -66.41
N LEU A 683 -2.34 -32.06 -66.77
CA LEU A 683 -1.22 -32.88 -67.21
C LEU A 683 -1.59 -33.50 -68.57
N PRO A 684 -1.53 -32.72 -69.66
CA PRO A 684 -1.86 -33.23 -70.97
C PRO A 684 -0.78 -34.18 -71.46
N ARG A 685 -1.18 -35.29 -72.09
CA ARG A 685 -0.24 -36.25 -72.66
C ARG A 685 0.06 -35.85 -74.10
N ALA A 686 1.23 -35.26 -74.31
CA ALA A 686 1.72 -35.01 -75.66
C ALA A 686 2.00 -36.36 -76.34
N LEU A 687 1.26 -36.65 -77.41
CA LEU A 687 1.59 -37.72 -78.35
C LEU A 687 2.82 -37.26 -79.15
N ASN A 688 3.87 -38.07 -79.15
CA ASN A 688 4.94 -37.90 -80.13
C ASN A 688 4.34 -38.13 -81.53
N GLN A 689 4.50 -37.15 -82.41
CA GLN A 689 4.38 -37.32 -83.87
C GLN A 689 5.75 -37.71 -84.45
#